data_AF-A0A7J8R420-F1
#
_entry.id   AF-A0A7J8R420-F1
#
_cell.length_a   1.000
_cell.length_b   1.000
_cell.length_c   1.000
_cell.angle_alpha   90.00
_cell.angle_beta   90.00
_cell.angle_gamma   90.00
#
_symmetry.space_group_name_H-M   'P 1'
#
loop_
_entity.id
_entity.type
_entity.pdbx_description
1 polymer ?
#
loop_
_entity_poly.entity_id
_entity_poly.type
_entity_poly.pdbx_seq_one_letter_code
_entity_poly.pdbx_strand_id
1 'polypeptide(L)'
;LNDQIIVLIGETGSGKSTQLVQFLADSGIAANESIVCTQPRKIATVSLAQRVTEESFGCYDDNFVTCYPTFSTAQQFDSKLIYMTDHCLLQHYMNDRNLSGISCIIVDEAHERSLNTDLLLALVKDLLGRRLDLRLIIMSATANADQLSDYFFCCPIFHVIGRNFPVDIQYVPCATEGTSGSGMVAPYVSDVLRMAAEVHKTEKEGNILAFLTSKIEVEWASENFEAPNAVALPLHGKLSFEEQFRVFQNYPGKRKVVFATNIAETSLTIPGIKYAIDSGLVKERKFEPGTGMNVLKVCWISQSSANQRAGRAGRTEPGRCYRLYAASDFESMPSNQEPEIRRVHLGVAVLRILALGVKKVQSFDFVDAPSSKAIDMAIRNLIQLGAIVENNGVFELTEEGRYLVKLGIEPRLGKLILSCFHYGLCREGLVLAAVMANASSIFCRVGNDRDKVKADCFKVQFCHRDGDLFTLLSVYKEWEALPANRKSKWCWENSINAKSMRRCQDTVTELEICLQKELAVVIPSYWFWDPHKTTEHDKCLKAIILSSLSENVAMYSGYDQLGYEVALTGQHIKLHPSCSLLIFGQKPRWVVFGEILSVTNQYLVCVTAFDFESLAILHPPPMFDASKMESQKLQVKAMAGFGSTLLKKICGKSNHNLQSLLSRIRTACMDERIGIEVNFDHNEIRLFALSVDMQKVLAFVNEVLECERKWLFNECMEKFLYHGPNASSSIALFGAGAEIKHLEVEKRCLTIDVFHSNVNTLDDKELLKFFERYSNGSICSVHKSQANGQESDDKEKWGKITFLTPDAAQKAAELDGVDFAGSALKVLPSRTSFGGDHKMISFPAVKAKVYWPRRESKGFGFVKCDLLDVGFIIDDLDNLVVGSKTIRCDVSSKSDDAILIRGIDKELSEAEIWDTLQGATNRKIHDFFLVRGDAVENPSCGACEEALHREISHFMPKRNPHTNCCWVQVFQPEPKETFMKALITFDGRLHLEAAKALEHLEGKVLRGCLSWQKITCQRLFHSYISCSSFVYAVIKQQLDSLLASFKRVKGAGCSIEANGNGSYRVRISANATKTVAEMRRPLEALMNGRTIKHAGLTPSILQHLFSRDGIHLMRSLQRETRTYISFDRHSLGVRIFGSPDAAAVAEQKMIQSLLSYHESKQLEVCLRGPGLPPDLMKEVVKKFGPDLHGLKEKIPGSEFTLDSRHHVISIHGDKETKRKVELIVLDIAETGEDLAKKSDCDATCPICLCEVEDGYW
;
A
#
# COMPACT_ATOMS: atom_id res chain seq x y z
N LEU A 1 40.05 44.76 32.29
CA LEU A 1 38.67 44.30 32.54
C LEU A 1 38.32 44.62 34.00
N ASN A 2 37.35 45.52 34.26
CA ASN A 2 36.96 45.88 35.64
C ASN A 2 35.95 44.88 36.23
N ASP A 3 35.20 44.18 35.37
CA ASP A 3 34.22 43.18 35.77
C ASP A 3 34.84 41.77 35.88
N GLN A 4 34.31 40.97 36.81
CA GLN A 4 34.71 39.58 37.02
C GLN A 4 34.08 38.64 35.97
N ILE A 5 32.84 38.94 35.56
CA ILE A 5 32.03 38.13 34.64
C ILE A 5 31.55 39.00 33.49
N ILE A 6 31.69 38.52 32.26
CA ILE A 6 31.27 39.24 31.06
C ILE A 6 30.57 38.29 30.09
N VAL A 7 29.42 38.71 29.56
CA VAL A 7 28.81 38.07 28.39
C VAL A 7 29.17 38.87 27.15
N LEU A 8 29.81 38.22 26.17
CA LEU A 8 30.22 38.84 24.92
C LEU A 8 29.42 38.24 23.76
N ILE A 9 28.58 39.07 23.15
CA ILE A 9 27.85 38.71 21.94
C ILE A 9 28.64 39.18 20.73
N GLY A 10 28.84 38.30 19.77
CA GLY A 10 29.30 38.70 18.46
C GLY A 10 29.05 37.62 17.45
N GLU A 11 28.86 37.99 16.19
CA GLU A 11 28.65 37.01 15.12
C GLU A 11 29.88 36.12 14.94
N THR A 12 29.69 34.86 14.55
CA THR A 12 30.81 33.97 14.25
C THR A 12 31.60 34.54 13.06
N GLY A 13 32.93 34.66 13.21
CA GLY A 13 33.81 35.35 12.26
C GLY A 13 34.31 36.72 12.73
N SER A 14 33.78 37.26 13.84
CA SER A 14 34.21 38.55 14.42
C SER A 14 35.57 38.53 15.12
N GLY A 15 36.32 37.43 15.08
CA GLY A 15 37.60 37.28 15.80
C GLY A 15 37.46 36.98 17.30
N LYS A 16 36.24 36.73 17.77
CA LYS A 16 35.92 36.30 19.14
C LYS A 16 36.88 35.24 19.69
N SER A 17 36.95 34.09 19.05
CA SER A 17 37.65 32.91 19.57
C SER A 17 39.15 32.88 19.26
N THR A 18 39.65 33.87 18.52
CA THR A 18 41.06 33.94 18.09
C THR A 18 41.75 35.18 18.65
N GLN A 19 41.22 36.37 18.34
CA GLN A 19 41.83 37.66 18.65
C GLN A 19 41.62 38.07 20.11
N LEU A 20 40.40 37.89 20.66
CA LEU A 20 40.13 38.24 22.06
C LEU A 20 41.05 37.48 23.02
N VAL A 21 41.27 36.19 22.77
CA VAL A 21 42.11 35.32 23.61
C VAL A 21 43.56 35.83 23.63
N GLN A 22 44.08 36.26 22.47
CA GLN A 22 45.41 36.88 22.36
C GLN A 22 45.48 38.22 23.10
N PHE A 23 44.48 39.09 22.93
CA PHE A 23 44.41 40.37 23.65
C PHE A 23 44.37 40.19 25.17
N LEU A 24 43.69 39.15 25.66
CA LEU A 24 43.67 38.83 27.09
C LEU A 24 45.03 38.34 27.58
N ALA A 25 45.74 37.53 26.78
CA ALA A 25 47.09 37.10 27.13
C ALA A 25 48.06 38.30 27.22
N ASP A 26 48.01 39.21 26.25
CA ASP A 26 48.85 40.41 26.19
C ASP A 26 48.53 41.44 27.29
N SER A 27 47.28 41.48 27.74
CA SER A 27 46.84 42.43 28.77
C SER A 27 47.46 42.19 30.15
N GLY A 28 48.15 41.07 30.36
CA GLY A 28 48.75 40.70 31.64
C GLY A 28 47.74 40.19 32.67
N ILE A 29 46.45 40.06 32.32
CA ILE A 29 45.38 39.55 33.21
C ILE A 29 45.72 38.19 33.81
N ALA A 30 46.44 37.36 33.03
CA ALA A 30 46.76 36.01 33.44
C ALA A 30 48.04 35.89 34.29
N ALA A 31 48.82 36.96 34.51
CA ALA A 31 50.08 36.94 35.28
C ALA A 31 50.98 35.71 35.00
N ASN A 32 51.10 34.75 35.94
CA ASN A 32 51.83 33.47 35.76
C ASN A 32 50.90 32.25 35.53
N GLU A 33 49.59 32.46 35.50
CA GLU A 33 48.57 31.44 35.33
C GLU A 33 48.09 31.34 33.86
N SER A 34 47.31 30.30 33.56
CA SER A 34 46.78 30.00 32.24
C SER A 34 45.42 30.66 31.97
N ILE A 35 45.15 30.96 30.70
CA ILE A 35 43.83 31.28 30.18
C ILE A 35 43.30 30.06 29.45
N VAL A 36 42.11 29.61 29.82
CA VAL A 36 41.47 28.43 29.21
C VAL A 36 40.30 28.88 28.35
N CYS A 37 40.36 28.56 27.06
CA CYS A 37 39.25 28.74 26.12
C CYS A 37 38.60 27.39 25.83
N THR A 38 37.34 27.24 26.22
CA THR A 38 36.57 26.02 26.00
C THR A 38 35.78 26.09 24.71
N GLN A 39 35.69 24.95 24.04
CA GLN A 39 34.89 24.75 22.85
C GLN A 39 34.01 23.51 23.01
N PRO A 40 32.75 23.52 22.54
CA PRO A 40 31.90 22.33 22.59
C PRO A 40 32.40 21.20 21.68
N ARG A 41 33.20 21.53 20.64
CA ARG A 41 33.62 20.60 19.58
C ARG A 41 35.14 20.38 19.53
N LYS A 42 35.56 19.12 19.43
CA LYS A 42 36.98 18.74 19.27
C LYS A 42 37.64 19.41 18.06
N ILE A 43 36.97 19.45 16.91
CA ILE A 43 37.54 20.06 15.69
C ILE A 43 37.71 21.58 15.82
N ALA A 44 36.76 22.27 16.46
CA ALA A 44 36.88 23.71 16.70
C ALA A 44 38.09 23.99 17.60
N THR A 45 38.22 23.23 18.69
CA THR A 45 39.38 23.28 19.62
C THR A 45 40.71 23.18 18.87
N VAL A 46 40.90 22.13 18.06
CA VAL A 46 42.14 21.89 17.31
C VAL A 46 42.40 22.99 16.28
N SER A 47 41.37 23.34 15.49
CA SER A 47 41.50 24.34 14.43
C SER A 47 41.82 25.74 14.96
N LEU A 48 41.20 26.14 16.08
CA LEU A 48 41.42 27.44 16.70
C LEU A 48 42.80 27.52 17.35
N ALA A 49 43.21 26.46 18.06
CA ALA A 49 44.55 26.39 18.64
C ALA A 49 45.61 26.53 17.54
N GLN A 50 45.50 25.72 16.47
CA GLN A 50 46.42 25.80 15.34
C GLN A 50 46.42 27.20 14.69
N ARG A 51 45.24 27.77 14.48
CA ARG A 51 45.11 29.10 13.89
C ARG A 51 45.75 30.19 14.74
N VAL A 52 45.59 30.14 16.06
CA VAL A 52 46.20 31.10 16.98
C VAL A 52 47.71 30.91 17.02
N THR A 53 48.22 29.67 17.03
CA THR A 53 49.65 29.38 16.90
C THR A 53 50.24 29.95 15.61
N GLU A 54 49.53 29.83 14.48
CA GLU A 54 49.93 30.42 13.19
C GLU A 54 49.92 31.95 13.23
N GLU A 55 48.89 32.57 13.82
CA GLU A 55 48.78 34.03 13.96
C GLU A 55 49.84 34.60 14.90
N SER A 56 50.25 33.84 15.91
CA SER A 56 51.21 34.26 16.94
C SER A 56 52.64 33.81 16.67
N PHE A 57 52.91 33.23 15.51
CA PHE A 57 54.23 32.69 15.15
C PHE A 57 55.29 33.81 15.19
N GLY A 58 56.36 33.61 15.95
CA GLY A 58 57.43 34.59 16.15
C GLY A 58 57.14 35.69 17.19
N CYS A 59 55.96 35.70 17.81
CA CYS A 59 55.60 36.65 18.87
C CYS A 59 55.72 36.07 20.29
N TYR A 60 55.54 34.75 20.45
CA TYR A 60 55.67 34.04 21.74
C TYR A 60 56.52 32.76 21.60
N ASP A 61 56.89 32.16 22.73
CA ASP A 61 57.61 30.89 22.78
C ASP A 61 56.80 29.71 22.22
N ASP A 62 57.47 28.66 21.75
CA ASP A 62 56.86 27.51 21.06
C ASP A 62 55.77 26.78 21.90
N ASN A 63 55.80 26.87 23.24
CA ASN A 63 54.82 26.25 24.15
C ASN A 63 53.74 27.22 24.67
N PHE A 64 53.57 28.38 24.03
CA PHE A 64 52.61 29.40 24.47
C PHE A 64 51.14 28.96 24.35
N VAL A 65 50.80 28.24 23.26
CA VAL A 65 49.46 27.72 22.98
C VAL A 65 49.46 26.20 23.04
N THR A 66 48.59 25.63 23.89
CA THR A 66 48.39 24.18 23.98
C THR A 66 46.94 23.80 23.67
N CYS A 67 46.76 22.61 23.08
CA CYS A 67 45.46 22.08 22.68
C CYS A 67 45.17 20.74 23.36
N TYR A 68 44.06 20.66 24.12
CA TYR A 68 43.58 19.45 24.76
C TYR A 68 42.17 19.07 24.25
N PRO A 69 42.07 18.30 23.14
CA PRO A 69 40.77 17.92 22.58
C PRO A 69 40.08 16.78 23.36
N THR A 70 40.85 15.98 24.10
CA THR A 70 40.37 14.88 24.95
C THR A 70 41.09 14.94 26.29
N PHE A 71 40.39 14.61 27.38
CA PHE A 71 40.92 14.67 28.73
C PHE A 71 41.97 13.58 28.98
N SER A 72 43.01 13.91 29.74
CA SER A 72 43.95 12.95 30.32
C SER A 72 44.44 13.48 31.67
N THR A 73 44.51 12.60 32.66
CA THR A 73 45.02 12.91 34.02
C THR A 73 46.45 13.45 34.08
N ALA A 74 47.26 13.26 33.03
CA ALA A 74 48.61 13.82 32.91
C ALA A 74 48.66 15.27 32.39
N GLN A 75 47.53 15.84 31.96
CA GLN A 75 47.45 17.22 31.45
C GLN A 75 47.63 18.21 32.60
N GLN A 76 48.51 19.19 32.41
CA GLN A 76 48.80 20.25 33.37
C GLN A 76 48.47 21.63 32.75
N PHE A 77 48.33 22.64 33.58
CA PHE A 77 48.11 24.03 33.16
C PHE A 77 49.46 24.77 33.12
N ASP A 78 50.36 24.35 32.23
CA ASP A 78 51.74 24.87 32.11
C ASP A 78 51.91 25.89 30.97
N SER A 79 50.99 25.92 30.01
CA SER A 79 50.95 26.90 28.92
C SER A 79 50.13 28.15 29.25
N LYS A 80 50.47 29.27 28.60
CA LYS A 80 49.77 30.54 28.82
C LYS A 80 48.35 30.54 28.29
N LEU A 81 48.17 29.97 27.09
CA LEU A 81 46.88 29.81 26.43
C LEU A 81 46.58 28.33 26.22
N ILE A 82 45.40 27.90 26.64
CA ILE A 82 44.99 26.50 26.50
C ILE A 82 43.60 26.46 25.85
N TYR A 83 43.52 25.82 24.69
CA TYR A 83 42.25 25.46 24.07
C TYR A 83 41.89 24.04 24.46
N MET A 84 40.70 23.84 25.02
CA MET A 84 40.22 22.51 25.36
C MET A 84 38.72 22.36 25.12
N THR A 85 38.19 21.14 25.21
CA THR A 85 36.74 20.98 25.17
C THR A 85 36.10 21.27 26.52
N ASP A 86 34.82 21.68 26.51
CA ASP A 86 34.04 21.91 27.74
C ASP A 86 34.06 20.68 28.67
N HIS A 87 34.06 19.49 28.06
CA HIS A 87 34.19 18.22 28.78
C HIS A 87 35.54 18.09 29.51
N CYS A 88 36.65 18.49 28.88
CA CYS A 88 37.98 18.42 29.51
C CYS A 88 38.04 19.34 30.73
N LEU A 89 37.59 20.58 30.61
CA LEU A 89 37.59 21.51 31.74
C LEU A 89 36.68 21.03 32.88
N LEU A 90 35.52 20.47 32.53
CA LEU A 90 34.61 19.87 33.50
C LEU A 90 35.28 18.71 34.26
N GLN A 91 36.05 17.85 33.59
CA GLN A 91 36.79 16.76 34.26
C GLN A 91 37.93 17.29 35.13
N HIS A 92 38.65 18.32 34.70
CA HIS A 92 39.63 18.97 35.57
C HIS A 92 38.98 19.57 36.82
N TYR A 93 37.80 20.19 36.71
CA TYR A 93 37.06 20.69 37.87
C TYR A 93 36.63 19.58 38.83
N MET A 94 36.30 18.39 38.32
CA MET A 94 35.95 17.22 39.15
C MET A 94 37.15 16.73 39.98
N ASN A 95 38.37 16.86 39.44
CA ASN A 95 39.61 16.48 40.12
C ASN A 95 40.13 17.57 41.06
N ASP A 96 40.13 18.83 40.62
CA ASP A 96 40.48 20.02 41.40
C ASP A 96 39.35 21.05 41.37
N ARG A 97 38.62 21.13 42.50
CA ARG A 97 37.47 22.04 42.67
C ARG A 97 37.86 23.52 42.71
N ASN A 98 39.14 23.86 42.82
CA ASN A 98 39.63 25.24 42.80
C ASN A 98 40.18 25.65 41.43
N LEU A 99 40.36 24.70 40.50
CA LEU A 99 41.00 24.92 39.19
C LEU A 99 42.30 25.73 39.32
N SER A 100 43.19 25.26 40.19
CA SER A 100 44.42 25.95 40.57
C SER A 100 45.34 26.13 39.35
N GLY A 101 45.87 27.33 39.15
CA GLY A 101 46.70 27.67 37.98
C GLY A 101 45.94 28.24 36.78
N ILE A 102 44.62 28.43 36.89
CA ILE A 102 43.80 29.13 35.91
C ILE A 102 43.36 30.49 36.47
N SER A 103 43.57 31.54 35.67
CA SER A 103 43.20 32.94 35.98
C SER A 103 41.96 33.42 35.24
N CYS A 104 41.70 32.89 34.05
CA CYS A 104 40.57 33.28 33.20
C CYS A 104 40.01 32.07 32.46
N ILE A 105 38.70 31.88 32.55
CA ILE A 105 37.94 30.88 31.80
C ILE A 105 37.12 31.61 30.73
N ILE A 106 37.22 31.14 29.50
CA ILE A 106 36.45 31.61 28.36
C ILE A 106 35.58 30.44 27.91
N VAL A 107 34.26 30.58 28.04
CA VAL A 107 33.29 29.59 27.53
C VAL A 107 32.77 30.11 26.21
N ASP A 108 33.25 29.54 25.10
CA ASP A 108 32.87 29.96 23.77
C ASP A 108 31.75 29.12 23.15
N GLU A 109 31.08 29.68 22.15
CA GLU A 109 29.92 29.10 21.48
C GLU A 109 28.81 28.67 22.47
N ALA A 110 28.63 29.43 23.56
CA ALA A 110 27.67 29.13 24.63
C ALA A 110 26.20 29.05 24.16
N HIS A 111 25.90 29.52 22.95
CA HIS A 111 24.61 29.38 22.30
C HIS A 111 24.29 27.94 21.86
N GLU A 112 25.27 27.04 21.74
CA GLU A 112 25.00 25.61 21.48
C GLU A 112 24.30 24.94 22.68
N ARG A 113 24.45 25.52 23.89
CA ARG A 113 23.79 25.06 25.13
C ARG A 113 23.93 23.54 25.33
N SER A 114 25.15 23.03 25.16
CA SER A 114 25.45 21.61 25.35
C SER A 114 25.34 21.22 26.81
N LEU A 115 25.12 19.93 27.07
CA LEU A 115 25.01 19.41 28.44
C LEU A 115 26.28 19.70 29.27
N ASN A 116 27.47 19.59 28.65
CA ASN A 116 28.73 19.87 29.34
C ASN A 116 28.89 21.37 29.63
N THR A 117 28.52 22.23 28.67
CA THR A 117 28.59 23.69 28.82
C THR A 117 27.70 24.16 29.96
N ASP A 118 26.44 23.72 30.01
CA ASP A 118 25.49 24.12 31.04
C ASP A 118 25.93 23.64 32.44
N LEU A 119 26.45 22.41 32.55
CA LEU A 119 27.02 21.92 33.81
C LEU A 119 28.26 22.73 34.22
N LEU A 120 29.16 23.01 33.28
CA LEU A 120 30.37 23.80 33.54
C LEU A 120 29.99 25.21 34.02
N LEU A 121 29.06 25.89 33.36
CA LEU A 121 28.59 27.22 33.75
C LEU A 121 28.04 27.25 35.17
N ALA A 122 27.23 26.25 35.54
CA ALA A 122 26.69 26.15 36.90
C ALA A 122 27.79 25.95 37.96
N LEU A 123 28.83 25.17 37.65
CA LEU A 123 29.94 24.94 38.57
C LEU A 123 30.88 26.14 38.68
N VAL A 124 31.14 26.81 37.56
CA VAL A 124 31.97 28.01 37.54
C VAL A 124 31.26 29.15 38.28
N LYS A 125 29.93 29.26 38.22
CA LYS A 125 29.17 30.24 39.02
C LYS A 125 29.45 30.12 40.52
N ASP A 126 29.42 28.90 41.05
CA ASP A 126 29.76 28.64 42.45
C ASP A 126 31.26 28.87 42.76
N LEU A 127 32.14 28.53 41.80
CA LEU A 127 33.58 28.79 41.93
C LEU A 127 33.91 30.29 41.97
N LEU A 128 33.26 31.12 41.16
CA LEU A 128 33.48 32.57 41.11
C LEU A 128 33.17 33.27 42.43
N GLY A 129 32.21 32.74 43.20
CA GLY A 129 31.94 33.20 44.56
C GLY A 129 33.05 32.84 45.56
N ARG A 130 33.83 31.79 45.29
CA ARG A 130 34.96 31.34 46.12
C ARG A 130 36.31 31.93 45.67
N ARG A 131 36.49 32.16 44.36
CA ARG A 131 37.69 32.72 43.72
C ARG A 131 37.37 34.06 43.07
N LEU A 132 37.56 35.14 43.83
CA LEU A 132 37.37 36.52 43.35
C LEU A 132 38.45 36.96 42.32
N ASP A 133 39.57 36.25 42.29
CA ASP A 133 40.67 36.40 41.34
C ASP A 133 40.35 35.81 39.95
N LEU A 134 39.48 34.80 39.90
CA LEU A 134 39.10 34.13 38.66
C LEU A 134 38.13 34.98 37.85
N ARG A 135 38.39 35.08 36.54
CA ARG A 135 37.52 35.78 35.58
C ARG A 135 36.80 34.81 34.65
N LEU A 136 35.57 35.16 34.28
CA LEU A 136 34.75 34.39 33.34
C LEU A 136 34.29 35.26 32.17
N ILE A 137 34.53 34.78 30.95
CA ILE A 137 34.00 35.40 29.73
C ILE A 137 33.14 34.36 29.02
N ILE A 138 31.86 34.68 28.80
CA ILE A 138 30.90 33.82 28.13
C ILE A 138 30.65 34.39 26.74
N MET A 139 31.01 33.65 25.70
CA MET A 139 30.93 34.13 24.33
C MET A 139 29.79 33.44 23.59
N SER A 140 28.94 34.24 22.95
CA SER A 140 27.74 33.78 22.25
C SER A 140 27.58 34.48 20.90
N ALA A 141 26.92 33.79 19.96
CA ALA A 141 26.56 34.35 18.66
C ALA A 141 25.08 34.74 18.55
N THR A 142 24.27 34.45 19.58
CA THR A 142 22.80 34.64 19.55
C THR A 142 22.32 35.63 20.60
N ALA A 143 21.09 36.12 20.42
CA ALA A 143 20.45 37.11 21.29
C ALA A 143 20.02 36.57 22.67
N ASN A 144 20.26 35.29 23.00
CA ASN A 144 19.90 34.73 24.32
C ASN A 144 20.92 35.08 25.43
N ALA A 145 21.59 36.22 25.29
CA ALA A 145 22.57 36.71 26.26
C ALA A 145 21.92 37.29 27.50
N ASP A 146 20.69 37.80 27.39
CA ASP A 146 19.94 38.34 28.52
C ASP A 146 19.72 37.27 29.58
N GLN A 147 19.32 36.05 29.17
CA GLN A 147 19.16 34.92 30.07
C GLN A 147 20.48 34.55 30.78
N LEU A 148 21.61 34.58 30.07
CA LEU A 148 22.93 34.28 30.64
C LEU A 148 23.38 35.40 31.59
N SER A 149 23.13 36.66 31.25
CA SER A 149 23.41 37.81 32.10
C SER A 149 22.62 37.72 33.41
N ASP A 150 21.31 37.50 33.34
CA ASP A 150 20.43 37.33 34.50
C ASP A 150 20.89 36.18 35.39
N TYR A 151 21.28 35.04 34.79
CA TYR A 151 21.79 33.89 35.53
C TYR A 151 23.12 34.17 36.26
N PHE A 152 23.99 35.00 35.67
CA PHE A 152 25.28 35.41 36.24
C PHE A 152 25.23 36.81 36.89
N PHE A 153 24.22 37.03 37.76
CA PHE A 153 24.12 38.23 38.59
C PHE A 153 23.95 39.55 37.80
N CYS A 154 23.22 39.50 36.67
CA CYS A 154 23.01 40.64 35.76
C CYS A 154 24.34 41.24 35.26
N CYS A 155 25.30 40.38 34.89
CA CYS A 155 26.62 40.82 34.43
C CYS A 155 26.55 41.59 33.09
N PRO A 156 27.52 42.47 32.80
CA PRO A 156 27.46 43.31 31.62
C PRO A 156 27.53 42.50 30.31
N ILE A 157 26.70 42.91 29.35
CA ILE A 157 26.66 42.34 28.00
C ILE A 157 27.41 43.30 27.06
N PHE A 158 28.42 42.77 26.36
CA PHE A 158 29.15 43.51 25.33
C PHE A 158 28.79 42.99 23.94
N HIS A 159 28.41 43.91 23.06
CA HIS A 159 28.10 43.59 21.67
C HIS A 159 29.28 43.96 20.77
N VAL A 160 29.86 42.95 20.13
CA VAL A 160 30.84 43.12 19.06
C VAL A 160 30.10 43.10 17.74
N ILE A 161 30.02 44.27 17.09
CA ILE A 161 29.39 44.40 15.77
C ILE A 161 30.19 43.56 14.78
N GLY A 162 29.53 42.54 14.21
CA GLY A 162 30.11 41.68 13.18
C GLY A 162 30.35 42.46 11.89
N ARG A 163 31.34 42.01 11.11
CA ARG A 163 31.63 42.51 9.76
C ARG A 163 31.08 41.56 8.68
N ASN A 164 29.88 41.02 8.89
CA ASN A 164 29.27 40.17 7.87
C ASN A 164 28.80 41.02 6.69
N PHE A 165 29.05 40.52 5.49
CA PHE A 165 28.48 41.08 4.27
C PHE A 165 26.99 40.73 4.18
N PRO A 166 26.18 41.59 3.52
CA PRO A 166 24.75 41.33 3.39
C PRO A 166 24.48 40.01 2.65
N VAL A 167 23.49 39.26 3.15
CA VAL A 167 23.02 38.01 2.54
C VAL A 167 21.58 38.20 2.07
N ASP A 168 21.34 38.01 0.78
CA ASP A 168 19.98 38.03 0.21
C ASP A 168 19.26 36.71 0.51
N ILE A 169 18.07 36.78 1.11
CA ILE A 169 17.28 35.61 1.52
C ILE A 169 16.19 35.34 0.49
N GLN A 170 16.22 34.16 -0.12
CA GLN A 170 15.20 33.72 -1.07
C GLN A 170 14.44 32.52 -0.52
N TYR A 171 13.13 32.68 -0.37
CA TYR A 171 12.22 31.59 0.01
C TYR A 171 11.74 30.88 -1.25
N VAL A 172 12.10 29.61 -1.38
CA VAL A 172 11.76 28.75 -2.53
C VAL A 172 11.02 27.50 -2.01
N PRO A 173 9.74 27.64 -1.60
CA PRO A 173 8.96 26.50 -1.15
C PRO A 173 8.85 25.44 -2.25
N CYS A 174 8.88 24.17 -1.86
CA CYS A 174 8.87 23.07 -2.82
C CYS A 174 7.53 22.93 -3.55
N ALA A 175 7.56 22.72 -4.88
CA ALA A 175 6.37 22.62 -5.72
C ALA A 175 5.67 21.23 -5.69
N THR A 176 6.20 20.25 -4.95
CA THR A 176 5.68 18.87 -4.94
C THR A 176 5.01 18.49 -3.61
N GLU A 177 3.87 19.10 -3.29
CA GLU A 177 3.06 18.69 -2.12
C GLU A 177 2.20 17.42 -2.37
N GLY A 178 2.27 16.79 -3.55
CA GLY A 178 1.27 15.78 -3.96
C GLY A 178 1.77 14.36 -4.28
N THR A 179 3.07 14.10 -4.32
CA THR A 179 3.58 12.76 -4.65
C THR A 179 4.26 12.15 -3.44
N SER A 180 3.51 11.32 -2.71
CA SER A 180 4.06 10.26 -1.85
C SER A 180 4.76 9.21 -2.71
N GLY A 181 5.82 9.61 -3.40
CA GLY A 181 6.73 8.71 -4.06
C GLY A 181 7.47 7.94 -2.98
N SER A 182 7.38 6.62 -3.02
CA SER A 182 8.25 5.69 -2.29
C SER A 182 9.69 5.84 -2.81
N GLY A 183 10.31 7.01 -2.62
CA GLY A 183 11.68 7.33 -2.98
C GLY A 183 12.67 6.93 -1.89
N MET A 184 13.91 6.67 -2.29
CA MET A 184 15.02 6.21 -1.44
C MET A 184 15.44 7.20 -0.34
N VAL A 185 15.16 8.49 -0.54
CA VAL A 185 15.51 9.58 0.37
C VAL A 185 14.31 10.53 0.47
N ALA A 186 14.17 11.23 1.60
CA ALA A 186 13.09 12.18 1.81
C ALA A 186 13.04 13.24 0.70
N PRO A 187 11.85 13.69 0.26
CA PRO A 187 11.69 14.59 -0.88
C PRO A 187 12.59 15.84 -0.83
N TYR A 188 12.73 16.45 0.34
CA TYR A 188 13.53 17.66 0.55
C TYR A 188 15.02 17.49 0.19
N VAL A 189 15.58 16.28 0.22
CA VAL A 189 16.99 16.05 -0.15
C VAL A 189 17.17 16.17 -1.66
N SER A 190 16.18 15.71 -2.42
CA SER A 190 16.17 15.88 -3.88
C SER A 190 16.03 17.35 -4.26
N ASP A 191 15.27 18.13 -3.47
CA ASP A 191 15.16 19.58 -3.67
C ASP A 191 16.46 20.31 -3.36
N VAL A 192 17.19 19.92 -2.32
CA VAL A 192 18.52 20.47 -2.02
C VAL A 192 19.49 20.20 -3.17
N LEU A 193 19.50 18.99 -3.73
CA LEU A 193 20.33 18.65 -4.90
C LEU A 193 19.94 19.48 -6.13
N ARG A 194 18.65 19.58 -6.41
CA ARG A 194 18.11 20.38 -7.53
C ARG A 194 18.53 21.85 -7.39
N MET A 195 18.36 22.42 -6.21
CA MET A 195 18.76 23.79 -5.92
C MET A 195 20.28 23.98 -6.04
N ALA A 196 21.08 23.03 -5.54
CA ALA A 196 22.54 23.09 -5.68
C ALA A 196 22.98 23.07 -7.15
N ALA A 197 22.32 22.27 -8.00
CA ALA A 197 22.59 22.21 -9.43
C ALA A 197 22.16 23.50 -10.14
N GLU A 198 21.02 24.07 -9.74
CA GLU A 198 20.52 25.34 -10.25
C GLU A 198 21.49 26.48 -9.91
N VAL A 199 21.85 26.64 -8.64
CA VAL A 199 22.83 27.63 -8.16
C VAL A 199 24.19 27.47 -8.83
N HIS A 200 24.66 26.23 -9.03
CA HIS A 200 25.91 25.97 -9.77
C HIS A 200 25.86 26.49 -11.20
N LYS A 201 24.70 26.40 -11.86
CA LYS A 201 24.51 26.80 -13.26
C LYS A 201 24.24 28.30 -13.43
N THR A 202 23.46 28.90 -12.55
CA THR A 202 22.94 30.28 -12.71
C THR A 202 23.81 31.33 -12.02
N GLU A 203 24.37 31.00 -10.86
CA GLU A 203 25.08 31.98 -10.03
C GLU A 203 26.56 32.12 -10.41
N LYS A 204 27.13 33.30 -10.14
CA LYS A 204 28.55 33.64 -10.37
C LYS A 204 29.48 32.86 -9.44
N GLU A 205 30.79 33.04 -9.59
CA GLU A 205 31.80 32.42 -8.71
C GLU A 205 31.48 32.55 -7.21
N GLY A 206 31.75 31.49 -6.47
CA GLY A 206 31.41 31.32 -5.05
C GLY A 206 31.05 29.85 -4.74
N ASN A 207 31.46 29.36 -3.57
CA ASN A 207 31.20 27.99 -3.15
C ASN A 207 29.81 27.84 -2.51
N ILE A 208 29.27 26.63 -2.56
CA ILE A 208 27.92 26.29 -2.08
C ILE A 208 28.02 25.50 -0.78
N LEU A 209 27.21 25.85 0.22
CA LEU A 209 26.99 25.09 1.44
C LEU A 209 25.52 24.70 1.56
N ALA A 210 25.24 23.41 1.57
CA ALA A 210 23.89 22.86 1.59
C ALA A 210 23.62 22.08 2.89
N PHE A 211 22.53 22.39 3.59
CA PHE A 211 22.17 21.77 4.88
C PHE A 211 21.18 20.62 4.72
N LEU A 212 21.59 19.44 5.19
CA LEU A 212 20.81 18.20 5.24
C LEU A 212 20.76 17.64 6.67
N THR A 213 19.88 16.68 6.93
CA THR A 213 19.58 16.28 8.32
C THR A 213 20.44 15.14 8.83
N SER A 214 20.86 14.22 7.96
CA SER A 214 21.54 13.00 8.38
C SER A 214 22.77 12.63 7.54
N LYS A 215 23.66 11.82 8.12
CA LYS A 215 24.88 11.32 7.46
C LYS A 215 24.57 10.64 6.11
N ILE A 216 23.50 9.85 6.06
CA ILE A 216 23.12 9.06 4.88
C ILE A 216 22.69 10.01 3.76
N GLU A 217 21.94 11.05 4.10
CA GLU A 217 21.50 12.07 3.14
C GLU A 217 22.68 12.88 2.62
N VAL A 218 23.62 13.25 3.49
CA VAL A 218 24.84 14.00 3.12
C VAL A 218 25.76 13.20 2.20
N GLU A 219 26.08 11.95 2.57
CA GLU A 219 26.91 11.08 1.73
C GLU A 219 26.21 10.80 0.40
N TRP A 220 24.90 10.49 0.43
CA TRP A 220 24.12 10.25 -0.78
C TRP A 220 24.08 11.47 -1.70
N ALA A 221 23.83 12.67 -1.17
CA ALA A 221 23.81 13.90 -1.96
C ALA A 221 25.19 14.20 -2.55
N SER A 222 26.26 13.97 -1.80
CA SER A 222 27.63 14.15 -2.29
C SER A 222 27.99 13.17 -3.41
N GLU A 223 27.48 11.93 -3.36
CA GLU A 223 27.72 10.91 -4.39
C GLU A 223 26.88 11.12 -5.65
N ASN A 224 25.66 11.67 -5.51
CA ASN A 224 24.71 11.86 -6.62
C ASN A 224 24.80 13.26 -7.26
N PHE A 225 25.58 14.17 -6.70
CA PHE A 225 25.82 15.49 -7.28
C PHE A 225 26.92 15.42 -8.33
N GLU A 226 26.53 15.31 -9.60
CA GLU A 226 27.43 15.38 -10.75
C GLU A 226 27.23 16.67 -11.52
N ALA A 227 28.25 17.54 -11.51
CA ALA A 227 28.27 18.76 -12.30
C ALA A 227 29.69 19.06 -12.82
N PRO A 228 29.84 19.57 -14.06
CA PRO A 228 31.15 19.93 -14.58
C PRO A 228 31.73 21.08 -13.77
N ASN A 229 33.05 21.06 -13.56
CA ASN A 229 33.78 22.06 -12.78
C ASN A 229 33.26 22.24 -11.33
N ALA A 230 32.73 21.19 -10.72
CA ALA A 230 32.37 21.16 -9.30
C ALA A 230 33.10 20.05 -8.54
N VAL A 231 33.25 20.21 -7.23
CA VAL A 231 33.69 19.17 -6.29
C VAL A 231 32.66 19.08 -5.16
N ALA A 232 31.93 17.97 -5.12
CA ALA A 232 31.02 17.66 -4.02
C ALA A 232 31.81 17.09 -2.84
N LEU A 233 31.59 17.63 -1.63
CA LEU A 233 32.23 17.18 -0.40
C LEU A 233 31.19 16.96 0.71
N PRO A 234 31.21 15.81 1.40
CA PRO A 234 30.37 15.59 2.56
C PRO A 234 30.99 16.20 3.82
N LEU A 235 30.16 16.72 4.73
CA LEU A 235 30.60 17.23 6.02
C LEU A 235 29.59 16.87 7.13
N HIS A 236 29.92 15.88 7.96
CA HIS A 236 29.12 15.51 9.13
C HIS A 236 30.03 15.01 10.26
N GLY A 237 29.55 15.06 11.51
CA GLY A 237 30.35 14.74 12.70
C GLY A 237 30.78 13.28 12.87
N LYS A 238 30.57 12.43 11.86
CA LYS A 238 31.06 11.04 11.85
C LYS A 238 32.25 10.79 10.91
N LEU A 239 32.66 11.79 10.13
CA LEU A 239 33.85 11.71 9.28
C LEU A 239 35.14 11.74 10.11
N SER A 240 36.22 11.15 9.61
CA SER A 240 37.54 11.28 10.24
C SER A 240 38.03 12.73 10.20
N PHE A 241 39.00 13.09 11.05
CA PHE A 241 39.58 14.44 11.04
C PHE A 241 40.13 14.82 9.65
N GLU A 242 40.86 13.90 9.01
CA GLU A 242 41.41 14.09 7.66
C GLU A 242 40.32 14.31 6.60
N GLU A 243 39.19 13.59 6.69
CA GLU A 243 38.06 13.74 5.77
C GLU A 243 37.35 15.08 5.98
N GLN A 244 37.12 15.48 7.23
CA GLN A 244 36.56 16.80 7.55
C GLN A 244 37.47 17.92 7.05
N PHE A 245 38.80 17.73 7.13
CA PHE A 245 39.76 18.74 6.70
C PHE A 245 39.70 19.05 5.20
N ARG A 246 39.19 18.13 4.36
CA ARG A 246 39.05 18.33 2.91
C ARG A 246 38.22 19.56 2.55
N VAL A 247 37.23 19.94 3.37
CA VAL A 247 36.38 21.11 3.09
C VAL A 247 37.16 22.42 3.16
N PHE A 248 38.30 22.46 3.86
CA PHE A 248 39.17 23.64 3.96
C PHE A 248 40.20 23.72 2.83
N GLN A 249 40.37 22.66 2.03
CA GLN A 249 41.31 22.65 0.91
C GLN A 249 40.83 23.53 -0.26
N ASN A 250 41.79 24.04 -1.03
CA ASN A 250 41.56 24.82 -2.24
C ASN A 250 41.53 23.91 -3.47
N TYR A 251 40.49 24.04 -4.30
CA TYR A 251 40.31 23.26 -5.53
C TYR A 251 40.33 24.21 -6.74
N PRO A 252 41.50 24.47 -7.36
CA PRO A 252 41.61 25.45 -8.42
C PRO A 252 40.76 25.07 -9.64
N GLY A 253 40.03 26.05 -10.19
CA GLY A 253 39.17 25.87 -11.37
C GLY A 253 37.88 25.07 -11.14
N LYS A 254 37.55 24.70 -9.90
CA LYS A 254 36.31 23.98 -9.56
C LYS A 254 35.55 24.66 -8.43
N ARG A 255 34.22 24.73 -8.52
CA ARG A 255 33.33 25.19 -7.45
C ARG A 255 33.19 24.10 -6.39
N LYS A 256 33.42 24.45 -5.12
CA LYS A 256 33.22 23.52 -4.00
C LYS A 256 31.75 23.53 -3.60
N VAL A 257 31.16 22.34 -3.51
CA VAL A 257 29.77 22.13 -3.07
C VAL A 257 29.81 21.24 -1.83
N VAL A 258 29.59 21.84 -0.66
CA VAL A 258 29.64 21.14 0.62
C VAL A 258 28.23 20.77 1.04
N PHE A 259 27.96 19.47 1.13
CA PHE A 259 26.74 18.96 1.76
C PHE A 259 27.03 18.70 3.23
N ALA A 260 26.31 19.34 4.14
CA ALA A 260 26.61 19.32 5.56
C ALA A 260 25.40 19.07 6.44
N THR A 261 25.63 18.48 7.62
CA THR A 261 24.65 18.57 8.72
C THR A 261 24.78 19.89 9.45
N ASN A 262 24.12 20.04 10.61
CA ASN A 262 24.32 21.15 11.55
C ASN A 262 25.79 21.34 12.02
N ILE A 263 26.73 20.46 11.63
CA ILE A 263 28.15 20.68 11.89
C ILE A 263 28.68 21.98 11.25
N ALA A 264 28.15 22.37 10.09
CA ALA A 264 28.58 23.59 9.40
C ALA A 264 27.83 24.85 9.89
N GLU A 265 26.85 24.68 10.78
CA GLU A 265 25.97 25.75 11.25
C GLU A 265 26.67 26.72 12.20
N THR A 266 27.58 26.19 13.02
CA THR A 266 28.31 26.84 14.12
C THR A 266 29.80 26.47 14.08
N SER A 267 30.66 27.27 14.73
CA SER A 267 32.07 26.96 15.02
C SER A 267 33.09 26.77 13.86
N LEU A 268 32.68 26.60 12.59
CA LEU A 268 33.61 26.43 11.45
C LEU A 268 33.40 27.46 10.32
N THR A 269 34.45 28.13 9.88
CA THR A 269 34.43 29.02 8.70
C THR A 269 35.03 28.31 7.49
N ILE A 270 34.21 27.89 6.53
CA ILE A 270 34.71 27.32 5.28
C ILE A 270 35.01 28.48 4.32
N PRO A 271 36.25 28.60 3.81
CA PRO A 271 36.62 29.72 2.95
C PRO A 271 35.88 29.67 1.60
N GLY A 272 35.41 30.85 1.16
CA GLY A 272 34.79 31.09 -0.14
C GLY A 272 33.33 30.65 -0.28
N ILE A 273 32.64 30.31 0.81
CA ILE A 273 31.18 30.06 0.77
C ILE A 273 30.45 31.37 0.50
N LYS A 274 29.62 31.37 -0.55
CA LYS A 274 28.81 32.51 -0.97
C LYS A 274 27.32 32.18 -1.10
N TYR A 275 27.00 30.90 -1.30
CA TYR A 275 25.62 30.44 -1.45
C TYR A 275 25.31 29.41 -0.37
N ALA A 276 24.27 29.67 0.42
CA ALA A 276 23.75 28.72 1.40
C ALA A 276 22.41 28.15 0.92
N ILE A 277 22.21 26.83 1.03
CA ILE A 277 20.95 26.16 0.73
C ILE A 277 20.45 25.53 2.02
N ASP A 278 19.33 26.00 2.53
CA ASP A 278 18.77 25.57 3.80
C ASP A 278 17.46 24.80 3.60
N SER A 279 17.47 23.52 3.99
CA SER A 279 16.27 22.67 4.01
C SER A 279 15.30 23.01 5.14
N GLY A 280 15.73 23.77 6.17
CA GLY A 280 14.90 24.11 7.33
C GLY A 280 14.73 22.97 8.33
N LEU A 281 15.39 21.84 8.11
CA LEU A 281 15.22 20.63 8.90
C LEU A 281 16.51 20.23 9.64
N VAL A 282 16.34 19.49 10.73
CA VAL A 282 17.40 18.86 11.51
C VAL A 282 16.89 17.54 12.10
N LYS A 283 17.80 16.57 12.23
CA LYS A 283 17.49 15.29 12.88
C LYS A 283 18.06 15.30 14.29
N GLU A 284 17.18 15.30 15.28
CA GLU A 284 17.57 15.44 16.69
C GLU A 284 17.10 14.23 17.51
N ARG A 285 17.91 13.87 18.52
CA ARG A 285 17.56 12.86 19.52
C ARG A 285 16.82 13.57 20.66
N LYS A 286 15.59 13.14 20.93
CA LYS A 286 14.76 13.65 22.03
C LYS A 286 14.45 12.52 23.01
N PHE A 287 14.73 12.76 24.28
CA PHE A 287 14.32 11.90 25.37
C PHE A 287 12.90 12.26 25.78
N GLU A 288 12.02 11.27 25.84
CA GLU A 288 10.66 11.43 26.33
C GLU A 288 10.56 10.88 27.77
N PRO A 289 10.46 11.75 28.79
CA PRO A 289 10.45 11.30 30.19
C PRO A 289 9.26 10.43 30.56
N GLY A 290 8.14 10.57 29.85
CA GLY A 290 6.92 9.79 30.09
C GLY A 290 7.09 8.32 29.73
N THR A 291 7.81 8.03 28.64
CA THR A 291 8.09 6.66 28.17
C THR A 291 9.44 6.16 28.67
N GLY A 292 10.34 7.06 29.08
CA GLY A 292 11.71 6.73 29.46
C GLY A 292 12.61 6.43 28.26
N MET A 293 12.25 6.90 27.06
CA MET A 293 12.86 6.44 25.80
C MET A 293 13.51 7.56 25.01
N ASN A 294 14.58 7.22 24.30
CA ASN A 294 15.20 8.10 23.31
C ASN A 294 14.53 7.89 21.95
N VAL A 295 14.00 8.96 21.37
CA VAL A 295 13.38 8.97 20.05
C VAL A 295 14.21 9.84 19.11
N LEU A 296 14.57 9.33 17.94
CA LEU A 296 15.27 10.09 16.91
C LEU A 296 14.26 10.59 15.86
N LYS A 297 14.04 11.91 15.78
CA LYS A 297 13.01 12.50 14.91
C LYS A 297 13.58 13.63 14.06
N VAL A 298 13.05 13.77 12.84
CA VAL A 298 13.31 14.94 11.98
C VAL A 298 12.34 16.06 12.39
N CYS A 299 12.88 17.25 12.66
CA CYS A 299 12.14 18.40 13.14
C CYS A 299 12.61 19.69 12.45
N TRP A 300 11.79 20.73 12.56
CA TRP A 300 12.13 22.07 12.09
C TRP A 300 13.23 22.69 12.96
N ILE A 301 14.10 23.48 12.34
CA ILE A 301 15.10 24.28 13.03
C ILE A 301 14.47 25.50 13.72
N SER A 302 15.23 26.16 14.59
CA SER A 302 14.85 27.47 15.13
C SER A 302 15.16 28.60 14.15
N GLN A 303 14.53 29.76 14.35
CA GLN A 303 14.84 30.99 13.60
C GLN A 303 16.31 31.39 13.78
N SER A 304 16.85 31.25 15.00
CA SER A 304 18.27 31.50 15.29
C SER A 304 19.19 30.60 14.45
N SER A 305 18.86 29.31 14.32
CA SER A 305 19.60 28.33 13.53
C SER A 305 19.53 28.67 12.03
N ALA A 306 18.34 28.95 11.52
CA ALA A 306 18.13 29.38 10.13
C ALA A 306 18.91 30.66 9.77
N ASN A 307 19.01 31.61 10.71
CA ASN A 307 19.79 32.84 10.53
C ASN A 307 21.30 32.57 10.58
N GLN A 308 21.76 31.66 11.44
CA GLN A 308 23.16 31.24 11.45
C GLN A 308 23.57 30.51 10.16
N ARG A 309 22.71 29.64 9.62
CA ARG A 309 22.89 28.96 8.33
C ARG A 309 23.00 29.97 7.20
N ALA A 310 22.10 30.96 7.15
CA ALA A 310 22.16 32.04 6.17
C ALA A 310 23.44 32.87 6.31
N GLY A 311 23.84 33.21 7.54
CA GLY A 311 25.06 33.98 7.83
C GLY A 311 26.36 33.31 7.35
N ARG A 312 26.37 31.99 7.10
CA ARG A 312 27.54 31.31 6.51
C ARG A 312 27.87 31.79 5.09
N ALA A 313 26.88 32.28 4.35
CA ALA A 313 27.05 32.83 3.01
C ALA A 313 27.67 34.25 2.99
N GLY A 314 27.60 34.99 4.11
CA GLY A 314 27.99 36.40 4.19
C GLY A 314 29.37 36.67 4.80
N ARG A 315 30.23 35.65 4.95
CA ARG A 315 31.48 35.80 5.72
C ARG A 315 32.63 36.43 4.97
N THR A 316 32.79 36.07 3.70
CA THR A 316 33.92 36.52 2.89
C THR A 316 33.53 37.64 1.94
N GLU A 317 32.30 37.62 1.45
CA GLU A 317 31.75 38.58 0.48
C GLU A 317 30.21 38.52 0.52
N PRO A 318 29.49 39.45 -0.15
CA PRO A 318 28.03 39.40 -0.23
C PRO A 318 27.53 38.09 -0.85
N GLY A 319 26.57 37.45 -0.20
CA GLY A 319 26.09 36.11 -0.53
C GLY A 319 24.59 36.00 -0.70
N ARG A 320 24.11 34.79 -0.98
CA ARG A 320 22.66 34.46 -1.02
C ARG A 320 22.36 33.22 -0.20
N CYS A 321 21.18 33.18 0.40
CA CYS A 321 20.64 31.99 1.08
C CYS A 321 19.30 31.59 0.47
N TYR A 322 19.20 30.35 0.00
CA TYR A 322 17.99 29.75 -0.53
C TYR A 322 17.34 28.87 0.56
N ARG A 323 16.23 29.33 1.12
CA ARG A 323 15.41 28.61 2.10
C ARG A 323 14.35 27.81 1.36
N LEU A 324 14.37 26.48 1.48
CA LEU A 324 13.47 25.58 0.73
C LEU A 324 12.08 25.42 1.38
N TYR A 325 11.64 26.44 2.13
CA TYR A 325 10.40 26.50 2.89
C TYR A 325 9.78 27.90 2.75
N ALA A 326 8.52 28.06 3.11
CA ALA A 326 7.84 29.35 2.99
C ALA A 326 8.26 30.34 4.10
N ALA A 327 8.05 31.62 3.86
CA ALA A 327 8.28 32.65 4.90
C ALA A 327 7.36 32.45 6.12
N SER A 328 6.13 31.98 5.92
CA SER A 328 5.21 31.60 7.00
C SER A 328 5.75 30.46 7.87
N ASP A 329 6.45 29.49 7.24
CA ASP A 329 7.05 28.38 7.98
C ASP A 329 8.17 28.91 8.90
N PHE A 330 9.01 29.81 8.39
CA PHE A 330 10.05 30.49 9.17
C PHE A 330 9.49 31.23 10.39
N GLU A 331 8.39 31.97 10.21
CA GLU A 331 7.72 32.68 11.31
C GLU A 331 7.14 31.73 12.36
N SER A 332 6.70 30.53 11.96
CA SER A 332 6.19 29.50 12.87
C SER A 332 7.29 28.75 13.65
N MET A 333 8.56 28.84 13.22
CA MET A 333 9.69 28.21 13.91
C MET A 333 9.95 28.85 15.27
N PRO A 334 10.42 28.08 16.28
CA PRO A 334 10.80 28.65 17.57
C PRO A 334 11.95 29.65 17.41
N SER A 335 11.97 30.71 18.22
CA SER A 335 12.98 31.78 18.11
C SER A 335 14.40 31.26 18.34
N ASN A 336 14.60 30.47 19.40
CA ASN A 336 15.88 29.89 19.81
C ASN A 336 15.79 28.36 19.90
N GLN A 337 16.94 27.69 19.79
CA GLN A 337 17.03 26.25 20.00
C GLN A 337 16.85 25.92 21.49
N GLU A 338 16.11 24.86 21.81
CA GLU A 338 15.97 24.35 23.17
C GLU A 338 17.32 23.78 23.67
N PRO A 339 17.76 24.04 24.91
CA PRO A 339 19.05 23.57 25.42
C PRO A 339 19.11 22.03 25.47
N GLU A 340 20.31 21.46 25.33
CA GLU A 340 20.50 20.00 25.27
C GLU A 340 20.00 19.31 26.55
N ILE A 341 20.19 19.94 27.71
CA ILE A 341 19.77 19.41 29.02
C ILE A 341 18.26 19.13 29.12
N ARG A 342 17.41 19.81 28.34
CA ARG A 342 15.96 19.55 28.31
C ARG A 342 15.56 18.45 27.34
N ARG A 343 16.46 18.04 26.45
CA ARG A 343 16.18 17.14 25.32
C ARG A 343 16.85 15.77 25.44
N VAL A 344 17.85 15.59 26.29
CA VAL A 344 18.61 14.33 26.40
C VAL A 344 18.33 13.56 27.68
N HIS A 345 18.69 12.27 27.70
CA HIS A 345 18.69 11.47 28.93
C HIS A 345 19.73 12.02 29.90
N LEU A 346 19.32 12.30 31.14
CA LEU A 346 20.13 13.02 32.12
C LEU A 346 21.08 12.12 32.93
N GLY A 347 21.19 10.83 32.63
CA GLY A 347 21.96 9.86 33.43
C GLY A 347 23.42 10.27 33.66
N VAL A 348 24.12 10.72 32.61
CA VAL A 348 25.51 11.21 32.74
C VAL A 348 25.59 12.48 33.59
N ALA A 349 24.65 13.41 33.40
CA ALA A 349 24.60 14.66 34.17
C ALA A 349 24.32 14.41 35.65
N VAL A 350 23.33 13.57 35.95
CA VAL A 350 22.98 13.19 37.33
C VAL A 350 24.15 12.52 38.04
N LEU A 351 24.84 11.58 37.40
CA LEU A 351 26.05 10.96 37.97
C LEU A 351 27.14 11.98 38.31
N ARG A 352 27.38 12.94 37.41
CA ARG A 352 28.37 14.01 37.63
C ARG A 352 27.95 14.96 38.75
N ILE A 353 26.68 15.38 38.79
CA ILE A 353 26.13 16.22 39.86
C ILE A 353 26.28 15.54 41.23
N LEU A 354 26.00 14.23 41.31
CA LEU A 354 26.18 13.46 42.54
C LEU A 354 27.67 13.30 42.90
N ALA A 355 28.56 13.12 41.93
CA ALA A 355 30.01 13.04 42.17
C ALA A 355 30.58 14.34 42.76
N LEU A 356 29.96 15.47 42.47
CA LEU A 356 30.29 16.78 43.05
C LEU A 356 29.82 16.94 44.51
N GLY A 357 29.05 15.99 45.03
CA GLY A 357 28.53 16.02 46.40
C GLY A 357 27.20 16.77 46.53
N VAL A 358 26.53 17.10 45.41
CA VAL A 358 25.19 17.69 45.42
C VAL A 358 24.17 16.60 45.71
N LYS A 359 23.72 16.53 46.96
CA LYS A 359 22.83 15.48 47.48
C LYS A 359 21.42 15.48 46.88
N LYS A 360 20.93 16.66 46.48
CA LYS A 360 19.61 16.84 45.86
C LYS A 360 19.78 17.44 44.46
N VAL A 361 19.55 16.64 43.43
CA VAL A 361 19.72 17.06 42.03
C VAL A 361 18.74 18.18 41.67
N GLN A 362 17.51 18.13 42.19
CA GLN A 362 16.49 19.15 41.91
C GLN A 362 16.84 20.54 42.45
N SER A 363 17.74 20.65 43.44
CA SER A 363 18.23 21.94 43.95
C SER A 363 19.50 22.42 43.25
N PHE A 364 19.98 21.71 42.24
CA PHE A 364 21.12 22.17 41.45
C PHE A 364 20.75 23.42 40.65
N ASP A 365 21.64 24.41 40.65
CA ASP A 365 21.40 25.71 40.00
C ASP A 365 21.60 25.63 38.48
N PHE A 366 20.65 25.02 37.77
CA PHE A 366 20.70 24.92 36.31
C PHE A 366 20.45 26.28 35.65
N VAL A 367 21.16 26.58 34.56
CA VAL A 367 20.82 27.71 33.66
C VAL A 367 19.39 27.55 33.13
N ASP A 368 19.07 26.34 32.65
CA ASP A 368 17.72 25.93 32.28
C ASP A 368 17.42 24.59 32.95
N ALA A 369 16.56 24.61 33.97
CA ALA A 369 16.18 23.39 34.65
C ALA A 369 15.47 22.40 33.70
N PRO A 370 15.85 21.11 33.69
CA PRO A 370 15.07 20.09 33.03
C PRO A 370 13.78 19.78 33.80
N SER A 371 12.84 19.12 33.15
CA SER A 371 11.59 18.73 33.82
C SER A 371 11.86 17.80 35.00
N SER A 372 11.12 17.95 36.10
CA SER A 372 11.23 17.07 37.28
C SER A 372 11.08 15.60 36.92
N LYS A 373 10.11 15.28 36.06
CA LYS A 373 9.91 13.93 35.51
C LYS A 373 11.16 13.35 34.83
N ALA A 374 11.93 14.18 34.11
CA ALA A 374 13.17 13.73 33.46
C ALA A 374 14.27 13.43 34.48
N ILE A 375 14.41 14.27 35.52
CA ILE A 375 15.35 14.05 36.62
C ILE A 375 14.99 12.76 37.37
N ASP A 376 13.73 12.62 37.77
CA ASP A 376 13.24 11.46 38.53
C ASP A 376 13.35 10.17 37.72
N MET A 377 13.14 10.23 36.40
CA MET A 377 13.42 9.10 35.51
C MET A 377 14.92 8.79 35.51
N ALA A 378 15.80 9.76 35.22
CA ALA A 378 17.24 9.50 35.20
C ALA A 378 17.78 8.94 36.52
N ILE A 379 17.29 9.40 37.67
CA ILE A 379 17.62 8.84 38.99
C ILE A 379 17.17 7.38 39.09
N ARG A 380 15.91 7.07 38.75
CA ARG A 380 15.40 5.69 38.74
C ARG A 380 16.25 4.78 37.86
N ASN A 381 16.62 5.24 36.67
CA ASN A 381 17.45 4.47 35.75
C ASN A 381 18.85 4.19 36.32
N LEU A 382 19.45 5.16 37.01
CA LEU A 382 20.74 4.96 37.65
C LEU A 382 20.66 4.03 38.87
N ILE A 383 19.55 4.05 39.63
CA ILE A 383 19.28 3.08 40.70
C ILE A 383 19.19 1.67 40.10
N GLN A 384 18.43 1.53 39.01
CA GLN A 384 18.25 0.25 38.31
C GLN A 384 19.55 -0.33 37.75
N LEU A 385 20.49 0.54 37.34
CA LEU A 385 21.82 0.14 36.88
C LEU A 385 22.78 -0.22 38.05
N GLY A 386 22.38 0.04 39.30
CA GLY A 386 23.24 -0.14 40.48
C GLY A 386 24.27 0.99 40.66
N ALA A 387 24.14 2.09 39.93
CA ALA A 387 25.11 3.20 39.95
C ALA A 387 24.90 4.15 41.14
N ILE A 388 23.67 4.25 41.64
CA ILE A 388 23.32 5.08 42.79
C ILE A 388 22.43 4.29 43.77
N VAL A 389 22.52 4.65 45.04
CA VAL A 389 21.66 4.12 46.12
C VAL A 389 20.99 5.27 46.84
N GLU A 390 19.76 5.05 47.29
CA GLU A 390 19.02 6.01 48.11
C GLU A 390 19.13 5.61 49.59
N ASN A 391 19.76 6.46 50.40
CA ASN A 391 19.91 6.30 51.83
C ASN A 391 19.24 7.49 52.55
N ASN A 392 18.20 7.24 53.34
CA ASN A 392 17.50 8.27 54.13
C ASN A 392 17.05 9.51 53.32
N GLY A 393 16.61 9.32 52.08
CA GLY A 393 16.17 10.41 51.18
C GLY A 393 17.31 11.22 50.54
N VAL A 394 18.55 10.70 50.60
CA VAL A 394 19.73 11.25 49.93
C VAL A 394 20.28 10.22 48.95
N PHE A 395 20.63 10.66 47.75
CA PHE A 395 21.25 9.80 46.74
C PHE A 395 22.78 9.81 46.88
N GLU A 396 23.38 8.62 46.93
CA GLU A 396 24.82 8.42 47.03
C GLU A 396 25.33 7.52 45.89
N LEU A 397 26.56 7.76 45.44
CA LEU A 397 27.21 6.95 44.40
C LEU A 397 27.73 5.64 44.98
N THR A 398 27.45 4.53 44.29
CA THR A 398 28.07 3.23 44.56
C THR A 398 29.50 3.17 44.01
N GLU A 399 30.24 2.09 44.29
CA GLU A 399 31.55 1.88 43.67
C GLU A 399 31.45 1.79 42.14
N GLU A 400 30.45 1.08 41.62
CA GLU A 400 30.15 1.06 40.19
C GLU A 400 29.84 2.47 39.67
N GLY A 401 29.02 3.24 40.38
CA GLY A 401 28.72 4.63 40.05
C GLY A 401 29.97 5.51 39.92
N ARG A 402 30.95 5.34 40.81
CA ARG A 402 32.23 6.06 40.75
C ARG A 402 33.04 5.67 39.51
N TYR A 403 33.05 4.40 39.13
CA TYR A 403 33.68 3.96 37.88
C TYR A 403 32.98 4.52 36.65
N LEU A 404 31.65 4.55 36.63
CA LEU A 404 30.88 5.15 35.53
C LEU A 404 31.15 6.64 35.36
N VAL A 405 31.30 7.39 36.46
CA VAL A 405 31.67 8.82 36.43
C VAL A 405 33.04 9.00 35.78
N LYS A 406 34.04 8.19 36.16
CA LYS A 406 35.40 8.22 35.58
C LYS A 406 35.42 7.88 34.09
N LEU A 407 34.67 6.85 33.68
CA LEU A 407 34.56 6.47 32.27
C LEU A 407 33.95 7.61 31.42
N GLY A 408 33.03 8.39 31.98
CA GLY A 408 32.46 9.56 31.32
C GLY A 408 31.57 9.26 30.10
N ILE A 409 31.20 7.99 29.89
CA ILE A 409 30.33 7.52 28.79
C ILE A 409 28.88 7.33 29.24
N GLU A 410 27.99 6.93 28.31
CA GLU A 410 26.60 6.59 28.64
C GLU A 410 26.56 5.47 29.72
N PRO A 411 25.80 5.63 30.82
CA PRO A 411 25.82 4.70 31.96
C PRO A 411 25.50 3.25 31.59
N ARG A 412 24.63 3.04 30.61
CA ARG A 412 24.27 1.69 30.12
C ARG A 412 25.47 1.01 29.46
N LEU A 413 26.19 1.71 28.59
CA LEU A 413 27.40 1.19 27.95
C LEU A 413 28.52 0.95 28.98
N GLY A 414 28.65 1.83 29.97
CA GLY A 414 29.58 1.62 31.08
C GLY A 414 29.23 0.40 31.92
N LYS A 415 27.95 0.21 32.27
CA LYS A 415 27.47 -0.98 33.01
C LYS A 415 27.75 -2.26 32.23
N LEU A 416 27.57 -2.24 30.90
CA LEU A 416 27.91 -3.36 30.03
C LEU A 416 29.39 -3.76 30.14
N ILE A 417 30.30 -2.78 30.06
CA ILE A 417 31.75 -3.00 30.16
C ILE A 417 32.11 -3.56 31.54
N LEU A 418 31.63 -2.91 32.62
CA LEU A 418 31.92 -3.32 34.00
C LEU A 418 31.38 -4.71 34.31
N SER A 419 30.14 -5.01 33.91
CA SER A 419 29.55 -6.35 34.06
C SER A 419 30.36 -7.41 33.30
N CYS A 420 30.81 -7.13 32.07
CA CYS A 420 31.68 -8.05 31.33
C CYS A 420 32.98 -8.36 32.07
N PHE A 421 33.57 -7.40 32.80
CA PHE A 421 34.79 -7.63 33.57
C PHE A 421 34.58 -8.60 34.72
N HIS A 422 33.42 -8.56 35.39
CA HIS A 422 33.07 -9.52 36.44
C HIS A 422 33.00 -10.97 35.92
N TYR A 423 32.63 -11.17 34.64
CA TYR A 423 32.57 -12.49 34.00
C TYR A 423 33.83 -12.85 33.19
N GLY A 424 34.89 -12.03 33.23
CA GLY A 424 36.13 -12.26 32.48
C GLY A 424 36.07 -12.00 30.97
N LEU A 425 34.98 -11.42 30.47
CA LEU A 425 34.71 -11.15 29.05
C LEU A 425 35.15 -9.72 28.64
N CYS A 426 36.37 -9.35 28.98
CA CYS A 426 36.81 -7.95 28.91
C CYS A 426 36.83 -7.37 27.49
N ARG A 427 37.39 -8.11 26.52
CA ARG A 427 37.50 -7.66 25.12
C ARG A 427 36.11 -7.60 24.48
N GLU A 428 35.28 -8.61 24.73
CA GLU A 428 33.90 -8.68 24.26
C GLU A 428 33.08 -7.49 24.75
N GLY A 429 33.18 -7.13 26.04
CA GLY A 429 32.44 -6.00 26.62
C GLY A 429 32.76 -4.65 25.96
N LEU A 430 34.04 -4.41 25.66
CA LEU A 430 34.48 -3.19 24.98
C LEU A 430 33.99 -3.10 23.54
N VAL A 431 34.16 -4.20 22.79
CA VAL A 431 33.67 -4.26 21.41
C VAL A 431 32.15 -4.14 21.39
N LEU A 432 31.45 -4.81 22.30
CA LEU A 432 29.99 -4.78 22.40
C LEU A 432 29.48 -3.36 22.67
N ALA A 433 30.12 -2.61 23.57
CA ALA A 433 29.81 -1.21 23.82
C ALA A 433 30.03 -0.34 22.55
N ALA A 434 31.14 -0.56 21.84
CA ALA A 434 31.47 0.19 20.62
C ALA A 434 30.51 -0.10 19.46
N VAL A 435 30.13 -1.37 19.25
CA VAL A 435 29.19 -1.75 18.18
C VAL A 435 27.76 -1.36 18.54
N MET A 436 27.35 -1.42 19.80
CA MET A 436 26.04 -0.97 20.26
C MET A 436 25.87 0.53 20.01
N ALA A 437 26.88 1.35 20.32
CA ALA A 437 26.88 2.78 20.04
C ALA A 437 26.81 3.12 18.53
N ASN A 438 27.19 2.18 17.65
CA ASN A 438 27.23 2.37 16.20
C ASN A 438 26.26 1.43 15.43
N ALA A 439 25.34 0.74 16.11
CA ALA A 439 24.56 -0.38 15.57
C ALA A 439 23.81 -0.04 14.27
N SER A 440 23.24 1.16 14.17
CA SER A 440 22.49 1.64 12.99
C SER A 440 23.37 2.00 11.78
N SER A 441 24.70 1.91 11.89
CA SER A 441 25.65 2.33 10.83
C SER A 441 26.36 1.17 10.14
N ILE A 442 26.42 0.01 10.78
CA ILE A 442 27.38 -1.04 10.41
C ILE A 442 26.99 -1.69 9.09
N PHE A 443 25.71 -2.06 8.92
CA PHE A 443 25.21 -2.59 7.65
C PHE A 443 24.80 -1.46 6.70
N CYS A 444 25.31 -1.51 5.47
CA CYS A 444 24.95 -0.61 4.38
C CYS A 444 23.76 -1.16 3.61
N ARG A 445 22.71 -0.36 3.48
CA ARG A 445 21.55 -0.67 2.65
C ARG A 445 21.31 0.50 1.69
N VAL A 446 22.19 0.61 0.70
CA VAL A 446 22.27 1.72 -0.27
C VAL A 446 22.15 1.16 -1.69
N GLY A 447 21.72 1.97 -2.64
CA GLY A 447 21.55 1.58 -4.05
C GLY A 447 20.09 1.31 -4.41
N ASN A 448 19.88 0.75 -5.60
CA ASN A 448 18.54 0.47 -6.12
C ASN A 448 17.86 -0.63 -5.29
N ASP A 449 16.56 -0.86 -5.45
CA ASP A 449 15.86 -1.87 -4.65
C ASP A 449 16.46 -3.28 -4.79
N ARG A 450 17.06 -3.59 -5.95
CA ARG A 450 17.85 -4.81 -6.15
C ARG A 450 19.07 -4.88 -5.23
N ASP A 451 19.83 -3.79 -5.11
CA ASP A 451 21.02 -3.71 -4.25
C ASP A 451 20.64 -3.80 -2.77
N LYS A 452 19.48 -3.24 -2.39
CA LYS A 452 18.95 -3.36 -1.03
C LYS A 452 18.59 -4.79 -0.67
N VAL A 453 17.89 -5.49 -1.57
CA VAL A 453 17.59 -6.92 -1.39
C VAL A 453 18.89 -7.72 -1.32
N LYS A 454 19.86 -7.40 -2.16
CA LYS A 454 21.20 -8.01 -2.13
C LYS A 454 21.92 -7.80 -0.80
N ALA A 455 21.91 -6.57 -0.27
CA ALA A 455 22.48 -6.25 1.05
C ALA A 455 21.75 -6.98 2.18
N ASP A 456 20.41 -7.09 2.10
CA ASP A 456 19.60 -7.84 3.05
C ASP A 456 19.98 -9.35 3.01
N CYS A 457 20.29 -9.91 1.84
CA CYS A 457 20.81 -11.28 1.69
C CYS A 457 22.24 -11.45 2.24
N PHE A 458 23.16 -10.52 1.98
CA PHE A 458 24.51 -10.54 2.55
C PHE A 458 24.49 -10.54 4.08
N LYS A 459 23.54 -9.83 4.69
CA LYS A 459 23.40 -9.79 6.14
C LYS A 459 23.09 -11.17 6.74
N VAL A 460 22.35 -12.03 6.03
CA VAL A 460 21.87 -13.33 6.54
C VAL A 460 23.02 -14.20 7.06
N GLN A 461 24.18 -14.20 6.40
CA GLN A 461 25.32 -15.03 6.81
C GLN A 461 25.89 -14.65 8.19
N PHE A 462 25.75 -13.38 8.60
CA PHE A 462 26.23 -12.88 9.88
C PHE A 462 25.19 -12.98 10.99
N CYS A 463 23.91 -13.08 10.65
CA CYS A 463 22.81 -13.11 11.62
C CYS A 463 23.03 -14.19 12.69
N HIS A 464 22.94 -13.80 13.96
CA HIS A 464 23.03 -14.70 15.10
C HIS A 464 21.64 -14.98 15.68
N ARG A 465 21.41 -16.21 16.14
CA ARG A 465 20.12 -16.68 16.69
C ARG A 465 19.70 -15.93 17.96
N ASP A 466 20.67 -15.44 18.72
CA ASP A 466 20.41 -14.74 19.98
C ASP A 466 20.12 -13.25 19.79
N GLY A 467 20.30 -12.70 18.59
CA GLY A 467 19.86 -11.36 18.24
C GLY A 467 20.89 -10.48 17.53
N ASP A 468 20.55 -9.19 17.42
CA ASP A 468 21.29 -8.20 16.65
C ASP A 468 22.64 -7.86 17.30
N LEU A 469 22.72 -7.73 18.63
CA LEU A 469 24.00 -7.42 19.29
C LEU A 469 25.05 -8.52 19.08
N PHE A 470 24.63 -9.79 19.16
CA PHE A 470 25.49 -10.92 18.83
C PHE A 470 25.90 -10.91 17.36
N THR A 471 24.98 -10.57 16.46
CA THR A 471 25.26 -10.40 15.02
C THR A 471 26.36 -9.34 14.79
N LEU A 472 26.26 -8.20 15.47
CA LEU A 472 27.25 -7.12 15.36
C LEU A 472 28.60 -7.51 15.96
N LEU A 473 28.60 -8.25 17.06
CA LEU A 473 29.81 -8.78 17.68
C LEU A 473 30.52 -9.79 16.77
N SER A 474 29.78 -10.69 16.10
CA SER A 474 30.32 -11.60 15.08
C SER A 474 31.00 -10.84 13.94
N VAL A 475 30.31 -9.82 13.39
CA VAL A 475 30.84 -9.00 12.29
C VAL A 475 32.15 -8.32 12.69
N TYR A 476 32.22 -7.74 13.89
CA TYR A 476 33.45 -7.09 14.35
C TYR A 476 34.59 -8.10 14.54
N LYS A 477 34.32 -9.26 15.14
CA LYS A 477 35.32 -10.31 15.35
C LYS A 477 35.90 -10.82 14.02
N GLU A 478 35.04 -11.09 13.03
CA GLU A 478 35.49 -11.50 11.69
C GLU A 478 36.30 -10.41 11.00
N TRP A 479 35.86 -9.15 11.07
CA TRP A 479 36.56 -8.02 10.48
C TRP A 479 37.91 -7.74 11.14
N GLU A 480 38.01 -7.89 12.46
CA GLU A 480 39.23 -7.67 13.23
C GLU A 480 40.33 -8.67 12.85
N ALA A 481 39.96 -9.93 12.61
CA ALA A 481 40.88 -11.02 12.24
C ALA A 481 41.50 -10.86 10.84
N LEU A 482 40.94 -10.01 9.99
CA LEU A 482 41.44 -9.79 8.63
C LEU A 482 42.70 -8.90 8.61
N PRO A 483 43.64 -9.11 7.66
CA PRO A 483 44.77 -8.22 7.48
C PRO A 483 44.31 -6.84 6.99
N ALA A 484 45.01 -5.77 7.40
CA ALA A 484 44.62 -4.38 7.19
C ALA A 484 44.30 -4.03 5.72
N ASN A 485 45.03 -4.61 4.76
CA ASN A 485 44.84 -4.40 3.33
C ASN A 485 43.54 -5.02 2.77
N ARG A 486 42.96 -6.04 3.43
CA ARG A 486 41.71 -6.68 3.01
C ARG A 486 40.47 -6.14 3.72
N LYS A 487 40.63 -5.46 4.87
CA LYS A 487 39.50 -4.97 5.69
C LYS A 487 38.50 -4.13 4.89
N SER A 488 38.96 -3.14 4.12
CA SER A 488 38.08 -2.29 3.32
C SER A 488 37.39 -3.05 2.18
N LYS A 489 38.10 -3.97 1.52
CA LYS A 489 37.56 -4.79 0.44
C LYS A 489 36.47 -5.74 0.95
N TRP A 490 36.72 -6.40 2.08
CA TRP A 490 35.76 -7.28 2.73
C TRP A 490 34.49 -6.53 3.16
N CYS A 491 34.63 -5.32 3.70
CA CYS A 491 33.47 -4.49 4.03
C CYS A 491 32.59 -4.21 2.79
N TRP A 492 33.21 -3.87 1.65
CA TRP A 492 32.49 -3.63 0.40
C TRP A 492 31.77 -4.88 -0.10
N GLU A 493 32.47 -6.03 -0.13
CA GLU A 493 31.91 -7.31 -0.59
C GLU A 493 30.71 -7.78 0.24
N ASN A 494 30.65 -7.39 1.52
CA ASN A 494 29.62 -7.83 2.46
C ASN A 494 28.57 -6.76 2.80
N SER A 495 28.53 -5.64 2.05
CA SER A 495 27.63 -4.52 2.32
C SER A 495 27.74 -3.97 3.75
N ILE A 496 28.98 -3.84 4.24
CA ILE A 496 29.31 -3.29 5.56
C ILE A 496 30.01 -1.93 5.39
N ASN A 497 29.72 -0.99 6.28
CA ASN A 497 30.32 0.34 6.26
C ASN A 497 31.74 0.32 6.86
N ALA A 498 32.76 0.36 6.00
CA ALA A 498 34.17 0.38 6.41
C ALA A 498 34.54 1.57 7.32
N LYS A 499 33.90 2.73 7.14
CA LYS A 499 34.13 3.90 8.02
C LYS A 499 33.57 3.64 9.42
N SER A 500 32.39 3.02 9.51
CA SER A 500 31.77 2.68 10.80
C SER A 500 32.58 1.62 11.56
N MET A 501 33.13 0.62 10.86
CA MET A 501 34.00 -0.38 11.49
C MET A 501 35.31 0.23 12.04
N ARG A 502 35.96 1.10 11.27
CA ARG A 502 37.15 1.84 11.75
C ARG A 502 36.83 2.69 12.98
N ARG A 503 35.68 3.38 12.98
CA ARG A 503 35.23 4.14 14.15
C ARG A 503 35.00 3.26 15.37
N CYS A 504 34.42 2.07 15.21
CA CYS A 504 34.28 1.11 16.32
C CYS A 504 35.67 0.74 16.87
N GLN A 505 36.64 0.49 15.99
CA GLN A 505 38.02 0.23 16.39
C GLN A 505 38.64 1.39 17.16
N ASP A 506 38.50 2.62 16.65
CA ASP A 506 39.00 3.83 17.32
C ASP A 506 38.37 4.01 18.70
N THR A 507 37.06 3.72 18.82
CA THR A 507 36.32 3.78 20.10
C THR A 507 36.82 2.71 21.08
N VAL A 508 37.07 1.49 20.61
CA VAL A 508 37.63 0.41 21.44
C VAL A 508 39.01 0.82 21.95
N THR A 509 39.88 1.36 21.10
CA THR A 509 41.21 1.82 21.50
C THR A 509 41.15 3.01 22.46
N GLU A 510 40.24 3.98 22.25
CA GLU A 510 40.03 5.09 23.19
C GLU A 510 39.57 4.60 24.57
N LEU A 511 38.65 3.62 24.60
CA LEU A 511 38.16 3.02 25.85
C LEU A 511 39.24 2.16 26.54
N GLU A 512 40.04 1.40 25.79
CA GLU A 512 41.18 0.64 26.33
C GLU A 512 42.19 1.58 27.01
N ILE A 513 42.54 2.69 26.36
CA ILE A 513 43.45 3.70 26.92
C ILE A 513 42.82 4.36 28.16
N CYS A 514 41.53 4.69 28.11
CA CYS A 514 40.81 5.27 29.24
C CYS A 514 40.82 4.33 30.45
N LEU A 515 40.48 3.06 30.25
CA LEU A 515 40.50 2.03 31.30
C LEU A 515 41.88 1.81 31.90
N GLN A 516 42.92 1.81 31.07
CA GLN A 516 44.28 1.67 31.52
C GLN A 516 44.73 2.87 32.37
N LYS A 517 44.41 4.10 31.94
CA LYS A 517 44.83 5.33 32.64
C LYS A 517 44.02 5.62 33.89
N GLU A 518 42.70 5.51 33.82
CA GLU A 518 41.78 5.97 34.87
C GLU A 518 41.43 4.88 35.89
N LEU A 519 41.41 3.60 35.46
CA LEU A 519 41.04 2.45 36.29
C LEU A 519 42.18 1.44 36.51
N ALA A 520 43.36 1.64 35.89
CA ALA A 520 44.49 0.71 35.94
C ALA A 520 44.15 -0.72 35.48
N VAL A 521 43.17 -0.87 34.57
CA VAL A 521 42.76 -2.18 34.03
C VAL A 521 43.46 -2.41 32.69
N VAL A 522 44.17 -3.54 32.57
CA VAL A 522 44.79 -3.98 31.31
C VAL A 522 43.88 -5.00 30.62
N ILE A 523 43.52 -4.72 29.38
CA ILE A 523 42.58 -5.54 28.60
C ILE A 523 43.38 -6.53 27.73
N PRO A 524 43.08 -7.84 27.81
CA PRO A 524 43.70 -8.83 26.94
C PRO A 524 43.23 -8.67 25.49
N SER A 525 44.10 -8.99 24.54
CA SER A 525 43.80 -8.89 23.10
C SER A 525 43.11 -10.11 22.50
N TYR A 526 42.89 -11.17 23.28
CA TYR A 526 42.29 -12.42 22.80
C TYR A 526 40.79 -12.52 23.14
N TRP A 527 40.09 -13.38 22.40
CA TRP A 527 38.64 -13.60 22.51
C TRP A 527 38.34 -14.92 23.22
N PHE A 528 37.34 -14.93 24.09
CA PHE A 528 36.78 -16.13 24.72
C PHE A 528 35.49 -16.60 24.04
N TRP A 529 34.68 -15.66 23.56
CA TRP A 529 33.40 -15.97 22.92
C TRP A 529 33.57 -16.43 21.46
N ASP A 530 32.82 -17.45 21.04
CA ASP A 530 32.82 -18.00 19.67
C ASP A 530 31.40 -18.01 19.08
N PRO A 531 31.13 -17.28 17.97
CA PRO A 531 29.79 -17.21 17.37
C PRO A 531 29.30 -18.52 16.74
N HIS A 532 30.17 -19.52 16.53
CA HIS A 532 29.80 -20.78 15.90
C HIS A 532 29.46 -21.89 16.90
N LYS A 533 29.68 -21.66 18.19
CA LYS A 533 29.46 -22.66 19.25
C LYS A 533 28.58 -22.06 20.33
N THR A 534 27.51 -22.77 20.70
CA THR A 534 26.76 -22.43 21.91
C THR A 534 27.66 -22.72 23.11
N THR A 535 27.99 -21.68 23.89
CA THR A 535 28.80 -21.81 25.10
C THR A 535 28.11 -21.14 26.28
N GLU A 536 28.59 -21.40 27.50
CA GLU A 536 28.10 -20.67 28.68
C GLU A 536 28.35 -19.15 28.59
N HIS A 537 29.31 -18.71 27.77
CA HIS A 537 29.54 -17.29 27.49
C HIS A 537 28.33 -16.62 26.81
N ASP A 538 27.55 -17.33 25.98
CA ASP A 538 26.33 -16.78 25.38
C ASP A 538 25.29 -16.43 26.45
N LYS A 539 25.11 -17.31 27.44
CA LYS A 539 24.22 -17.07 28.58
C LYS A 539 24.72 -15.88 29.42
N CYS A 540 26.03 -15.82 29.68
CA CYS A 540 26.64 -14.70 30.40
C CYS A 540 26.42 -13.38 29.68
N LEU A 541 26.70 -13.32 28.37
CA LEU A 541 26.51 -12.12 27.55
C LEU A 541 25.04 -11.69 27.51
N LYS A 542 24.08 -12.62 27.40
CA LYS A 542 22.64 -12.29 27.50
C LYS A 542 22.28 -11.65 28.83
N ALA A 543 22.75 -12.22 29.94
CA ALA A 543 22.53 -11.67 31.27
C ALA A 543 23.17 -10.29 31.44
N ILE A 544 24.39 -10.09 30.92
CA ILE A 544 25.09 -8.80 30.94
C ILE A 544 24.34 -7.75 30.12
N ILE A 545 23.93 -8.06 28.90
CA ILE A 545 23.15 -7.16 28.05
C ILE A 545 21.83 -6.79 28.74
N LEU A 546 21.14 -7.76 29.34
CA LEU A 546 19.93 -7.51 30.12
C LEU A 546 20.20 -6.59 31.32
N SER A 547 21.31 -6.77 32.05
CA SER A 547 21.67 -5.91 33.19
C SER A 547 21.92 -4.45 32.78
N SER A 548 22.47 -4.23 31.58
CA SER A 548 22.75 -2.92 31.01
C SER A 548 21.49 -2.23 30.45
N LEU A 549 20.53 -3.01 29.96
CA LEU A 549 19.32 -2.55 29.27
C LEU A 549 18.04 -3.02 29.97
N SER A 550 18.06 -3.13 31.29
CA SER A 550 16.98 -3.69 32.13
C SER A 550 15.63 -2.97 32.00
N GLU A 551 15.65 -1.74 31.51
CA GLU A 551 14.47 -0.91 31.25
C GLU A 551 13.87 -1.12 29.86
N ASN A 552 14.70 -1.59 28.91
CA ASN A 552 14.33 -1.79 27.53
C ASN A 552 13.93 -3.25 27.29
N VAL A 553 13.04 -3.76 28.13
CA VAL A 553 12.54 -5.13 28.03
C VAL A 553 11.19 -5.13 27.32
N ALA A 554 10.98 -6.11 26.45
CA ALA A 554 9.70 -6.37 25.83
C ALA A 554 9.37 -7.87 25.83
N MET A 555 8.08 -8.18 25.97
CA MET A 555 7.57 -9.55 25.95
C MET A 555 6.76 -9.78 24.69
N TYR A 556 6.91 -10.95 24.06
CA TYR A 556 6.12 -11.29 22.89
C TYR A 556 4.64 -11.42 23.27
N SER A 557 3.78 -10.62 22.61
CA SER A 557 2.34 -10.53 22.92
C SER A 557 1.56 -11.82 22.64
N GLY A 558 2.14 -12.75 21.88
CA GLY A 558 1.45 -13.95 21.38
C GLY A 558 0.92 -13.79 19.95
N TYR A 559 0.80 -12.55 19.46
CA TYR A 559 0.24 -12.24 18.14
C TYR A 559 1.18 -11.36 17.28
N ASP A 560 1.57 -11.86 16.11
CA ASP A 560 2.53 -11.20 15.20
C ASP A 560 2.13 -9.79 14.78
N GLN A 561 0.83 -9.55 14.60
CA GLN A 561 0.34 -8.25 14.17
C GLN A 561 0.44 -7.19 15.26
N LEU A 562 0.50 -7.59 16.53
CA LEU A 562 0.77 -6.69 17.65
C LEU A 562 2.27 -6.63 17.97
N GLY A 563 2.99 -7.74 17.78
CA GLY A 563 4.43 -7.82 18.04
C GLY A 563 4.74 -8.05 19.52
N TYR A 564 5.51 -7.15 20.11
CA TYR A 564 6.03 -7.23 21.48
C TYR A 564 5.46 -6.11 22.35
N GLU A 565 5.04 -6.43 23.57
CA GLU A 565 4.64 -5.47 24.59
C GLU A 565 5.87 -4.97 25.36
N VAL A 566 6.12 -3.66 25.32
CA VAL A 566 7.21 -3.00 26.04
C VAL A 566 6.85 -2.91 27.52
N ALA A 567 7.72 -3.42 28.40
CA ALA A 567 7.40 -3.67 29.80
C ALA A 567 7.06 -2.41 30.62
N LEU A 568 7.76 -1.30 30.38
CA LEU A 568 7.53 -0.04 31.11
C LEU A 568 6.30 0.74 30.62
N THR A 569 5.92 0.59 29.35
CA THR A 569 4.90 1.43 28.71
C THR A 569 3.61 0.69 28.37
N GLY A 570 3.62 -0.65 28.31
CA GLY A 570 2.52 -1.47 27.82
C GLY A 570 2.25 -1.33 26.31
N GLN A 571 3.11 -0.60 25.58
CA GLN A 571 2.93 -0.36 24.15
C GLN A 571 3.32 -1.60 23.34
N HIS A 572 2.51 -1.93 22.32
CA HIS A 572 2.74 -3.05 21.43
C HIS A 572 3.50 -2.59 20.18
N ILE A 573 4.71 -3.12 20.00
CA ILE A 573 5.67 -2.68 18.98
C ILE A 573 6.26 -3.90 18.26
N LYS A 574 6.40 -3.81 16.94
CA LYS A 574 6.97 -4.90 16.13
C LYS A 574 8.50 -4.86 16.14
N LEU A 575 9.10 -6.02 15.90
CA LEU A 575 10.53 -6.08 15.58
C LEU A 575 10.78 -5.37 14.25
N HIS A 576 11.89 -4.63 14.16
CA HIS A 576 12.31 -4.06 12.89
C HIS A 576 12.58 -5.19 11.87
N PRO A 577 12.21 -5.05 10.58
CA PRO A 577 12.40 -6.10 9.58
C PRO A 577 13.84 -6.57 9.40
N SER A 578 14.82 -5.77 9.81
CA SER A 578 16.24 -6.16 9.76
C SER A 578 16.69 -7.02 10.94
N CYS A 579 15.85 -7.29 11.93
CA CYS A 579 16.25 -8.01 13.14
C CYS A 579 16.66 -9.45 12.81
N SER A 580 17.81 -9.89 13.34
CA SER A 580 18.32 -11.25 13.07
C SER A 580 17.34 -12.35 13.51
N LEU A 581 16.56 -12.13 14.57
CA LEU A 581 15.58 -13.10 15.08
C LEU A 581 14.53 -13.48 14.01
N LEU A 582 14.14 -12.53 13.16
CA LEU A 582 13.19 -12.76 12.06
C LEU A 582 13.78 -13.65 10.96
N ILE A 583 15.09 -13.58 10.75
CA ILE A 583 15.84 -14.42 9.80
C ILE A 583 15.87 -15.88 10.25
N PHE A 584 15.82 -16.14 11.56
CA PHE A 584 15.67 -17.50 12.11
C PHE A 584 14.20 -17.91 12.30
N GLY A 585 13.25 -17.04 11.96
CA GLY A 585 11.83 -17.26 12.24
C GLY A 585 11.50 -17.39 13.73
N GLN A 586 12.41 -17.00 14.62
CA GLN A 586 12.29 -17.13 16.06
C GLN A 586 11.53 -15.93 16.64
N LYS A 587 10.67 -16.22 17.61
CA LYS A 587 9.90 -15.24 18.38
C LYS A 587 10.12 -15.53 19.86
N PRO A 588 11.33 -15.23 20.38
CA PRO A 588 11.62 -15.45 21.79
C PRO A 588 10.61 -14.72 22.66
N ARG A 589 10.26 -15.35 23.78
CA ARG A 589 9.27 -14.82 24.74
C ARG A 589 9.67 -13.45 25.27
N TRP A 590 10.95 -13.31 25.58
CA TRP A 590 11.52 -12.11 26.19
C TRP A 590 12.67 -11.60 25.34
N VAL A 591 12.66 -10.29 25.11
CA VAL A 591 13.71 -9.61 24.38
C VAL A 591 14.09 -8.31 25.08
N VAL A 592 15.36 -7.95 24.94
CA VAL A 592 15.89 -6.66 25.30
C VAL A 592 16.22 -5.90 24.03
N PHE A 593 16.00 -4.59 23.99
CA PHE A 593 16.20 -3.77 22.80
C PHE A 593 17.06 -2.52 23.08
N GLY A 594 17.72 -1.99 22.06
CA GLY A 594 18.54 -0.78 22.20
C GLY A 594 17.72 0.50 22.16
N GLU A 595 16.93 0.68 21.09
CA GLU A 595 16.19 1.92 20.82
C GLU A 595 14.86 1.61 20.11
N ILE A 596 13.89 2.55 20.20
CA ILE A 596 12.68 2.53 19.34
C ILE A 596 12.92 3.47 18.17
N LEU A 597 12.78 2.92 16.96
CA LEU A 597 12.76 3.71 15.74
C LEU A 597 11.31 4.09 15.40
N SER A 598 11.01 5.39 15.42
CA SER A 598 9.70 5.93 15.03
C SER A 598 9.79 6.56 13.64
N VAL A 599 9.31 5.85 12.62
CA VAL A 599 9.15 6.40 11.24
C VAL A 599 7.66 6.58 10.97
N THR A 600 7.07 5.81 10.04
CA THR A 600 5.63 5.70 9.84
C THR A 600 5.00 4.77 10.88
N ASN A 601 5.71 3.71 11.23
CA ASN A 601 5.40 2.80 12.34
C ASN A 601 6.57 2.80 13.34
N GLN A 602 6.29 2.34 14.55
CA GLN A 602 7.30 2.12 15.58
C GLN A 602 7.88 0.71 15.46
N TYR A 603 9.21 0.60 15.61
CA TYR A 603 9.92 -0.67 15.58
C TYR A 603 10.96 -0.76 16.70
N LEU A 604 11.09 -1.95 17.28
CA LEU A 604 12.20 -2.30 18.17
C LEU A 604 13.46 -2.58 17.34
N VAL A 605 14.57 -1.93 17.69
CA VAL A 605 15.86 -2.04 16.99
C VAL A 605 16.95 -2.50 17.95
N CYS A 606 17.92 -3.26 17.42
CA CYS A 606 19.04 -3.82 18.18
C CYS A 606 18.51 -4.76 19.27
N VAL A 607 17.80 -5.79 18.83
CA VAL A 607 17.03 -6.69 19.71
C VAL A 607 17.82 -7.95 20.00
N THR A 608 17.87 -8.35 21.26
CA THR A 608 18.54 -9.56 21.75
C THR A 608 17.60 -10.38 22.62
N ALA A 609 17.57 -11.69 22.39
CA ALA A 609 16.77 -12.62 23.18
C ALA A 609 17.45 -12.91 24.53
N PHE A 610 16.66 -13.04 25.59
CA PHE A 610 17.17 -13.46 26.90
C PHE A 610 16.22 -14.45 27.58
N ASP A 611 16.77 -15.21 28.52
CA ASP A 611 16.04 -16.24 29.26
C ASP A 611 15.37 -15.64 30.50
N PHE A 612 14.12 -16.04 30.77
CA PHE A 612 13.32 -15.46 31.86
C PHE A 612 14.02 -15.53 33.24
N GLU A 613 14.77 -16.60 33.50
CA GLU A 613 15.57 -16.80 34.71
C GLU A 613 16.59 -15.66 34.93
N SER A 614 17.06 -15.02 33.86
CA SER A 614 18.01 -13.90 33.94
C SER A 614 17.40 -12.65 34.58
N LEU A 615 16.07 -12.50 34.60
CA LEU A 615 15.42 -11.39 35.30
C LEU A 615 15.60 -11.48 36.82
N ALA A 616 15.72 -12.69 37.37
CA ALA A 616 15.93 -12.90 38.81
C ALA A 616 17.33 -12.49 39.26
N ILE A 617 18.29 -12.38 38.33
CA ILE A 617 19.68 -11.96 38.58
C ILE A 617 19.78 -10.43 38.73
N LEU A 618 18.76 -9.68 38.29
CA LEU A 618 18.77 -8.22 38.36
C LEU A 618 18.62 -7.72 39.79
N HIS A 619 19.57 -6.88 40.21
CA HIS A 619 19.53 -6.17 41.48
C HIS A 619 19.76 -4.66 41.25
N PRO A 620 18.79 -3.80 41.58
CA PRO A 620 17.46 -4.08 42.15
C PRO A 620 16.49 -4.79 41.16
N PRO A 621 15.40 -5.41 41.65
CA PRO A 621 14.42 -6.09 40.79
C PRO A 621 13.83 -5.14 39.74
N PRO A 622 13.42 -5.67 38.57
CA PRO A 622 12.92 -4.84 37.46
C PRO A 622 11.70 -4.02 37.87
N MET A 623 11.57 -2.82 37.30
CA MET A 623 10.49 -1.87 37.61
C MET A 623 9.10 -2.29 37.08
N PHE A 624 8.99 -3.45 36.43
CA PHE A 624 7.76 -3.96 35.84
C PHE A 624 7.41 -5.34 36.42
N ASP A 625 6.12 -5.65 36.43
CA ASP A 625 5.62 -6.95 36.90
C ASP A 625 5.56 -7.94 35.72
N ALA A 626 6.55 -8.83 35.66
CA ALA A 626 6.65 -9.84 34.62
C ALA A 626 5.50 -10.87 34.68
N SER A 627 4.98 -11.18 35.87
CA SER A 627 3.85 -12.11 36.04
C SER A 627 2.55 -11.50 35.51
N LYS A 628 2.33 -10.20 35.73
CA LYS A 628 1.21 -9.48 35.13
C LYS A 628 1.29 -9.49 33.61
N MET A 629 2.46 -9.24 33.03
CA MET A 629 2.64 -9.30 31.57
C MET A 629 2.33 -10.70 31.03
N GLU A 630 2.85 -11.77 31.66
CA GLU A 630 2.54 -13.14 31.23
C GLU A 630 1.03 -13.45 31.28
N SER A 631 0.30 -12.94 32.26
CA SER A 631 -1.15 -13.09 32.34
C SER A 631 -1.91 -12.37 31.21
N GLN A 632 -1.31 -11.31 30.66
CA GLN A 632 -1.86 -10.49 29.57
C GLN A 632 -1.46 -10.99 28.18
N LYS A 633 -0.61 -12.02 28.09
CA LYS A 633 -0.21 -12.64 26.84
C LYS A 633 -1.40 -13.31 26.15
N LEU A 634 -1.55 -13.04 24.84
CA LEU A 634 -2.54 -13.72 24.02
C LEU A 634 -2.13 -15.18 23.80
N GLN A 635 -3.09 -16.07 23.97
CA GLN A 635 -2.96 -17.47 23.59
C GLN A 635 -3.36 -17.65 22.14
N VAL A 636 -2.72 -18.63 21.49
CA VAL A 636 -3.07 -19.04 20.13
C VAL A 636 -3.83 -20.34 20.20
N LYS A 637 -5.00 -20.39 19.57
CA LYS A 637 -5.73 -21.65 19.37
C LYS A 637 -5.99 -21.86 17.89
N ALA A 638 -5.46 -22.95 17.35
CA ALA A 638 -5.69 -23.37 15.97
C ALA A 638 -6.91 -24.28 15.89
N MET A 639 -7.79 -23.98 14.95
CA MET A 639 -8.93 -24.81 14.56
C MET A 639 -8.61 -25.38 13.18
N ALA A 640 -8.57 -26.71 13.04
CA ALA A 640 -8.21 -27.39 11.80
C ALA A 640 -9.38 -28.23 11.26
N GLY A 641 -9.26 -28.70 10.01
CA GLY A 641 -10.25 -29.58 9.37
C GLY A 641 -11.30 -28.85 8.51
N PHE A 642 -10.98 -27.66 8.01
CA PHE A 642 -11.89 -26.87 7.16
C PHE A 642 -11.54 -26.97 5.68
N GLY A 643 -12.54 -27.10 4.81
CA GLY A 643 -12.31 -27.03 3.36
C GLY A 643 -12.02 -25.61 2.87
N SER A 644 -11.22 -25.47 1.80
CA SER A 644 -10.82 -24.16 1.23
C SER A 644 -12.01 -23.27 0.84
N THR A 645 -13.14 -23.85 0.42
CA THR A 645 -14.38 -23.11 0.11
C THR A 645 -15.01 -22.47 1.35
N LEU A 646 -15.01 -23.17 2.49
CA LEU A 646 -15.54 -22.64 3.76
C LEU A 646 -14.65 -21.49 4.26
N LEU A 647 -13.34 -21.65 4.21
CA LEU A 647 -12.37 -20.60 4.57
C LEU A 647 -12.55 -19.35 3.70
N LYS A 648 -12.75 -19.52 2.38
CA LYS A 648 -13.02 -18.41 1.46
C LYS A 648 -14.33 -17.67 1.78
N LYS A 649 -15.41 -18.37 2.15
CA LYS A 649 -16.69 -17.72 2.55
C LYS A 649 -16.54 -16.92 3.85
N ILE A 650 -15.77 -17.42 4.81
CA ILE A 650 -15.48 -16.72 6.08
C ILE A 650 -14.65 -15.46 5.85
N CYS A 651 -13.63 -15.51 5.00
CA CYS A 651 -12.87 -14.32 4.62
C CYS A 651 -13.76 -13.32 3.88
N GLY A 652 -14.58 -13.81 2.93
CA GLY A 652 -15.36 -12.95 2.04
C GLY A 652 -14.47 -12.21 1.04
N LYS A 653 -15.08 -11.34 0.22
CA LYS A 653 -14.33 -10.53 -0.75
C LYS A 653 -13.44 -9.54 0.01
N SER A 654 -12.14 -9.54 -0.32
CA SER A 654 -11.14 -8.65 0.31
C SER A 654 -11.08 -8.74 1.84
N ASN A 655 -11.37 -9.90 2.43
CA ASN A 655 -11.40 -10.13 3.88
C ASN A 655 -12.48 -9.35 4.65
N HIS A 656 -13.48 -8.77 3.98
CA HIS A 656 -14.51 -7.93 4.63
C HIS A 656 -15.31 -8.69 5.70
N ASN A 657 -15.69 -9.95 5.44
CA ASN A 657 -16.46 -10.75 6.39
C ASN A 657 -15.64 -11.08 7.63
N LEU A 658 -14.35 -11.39 7.45
CA LEU A 658 -13.42 -11.63 8.55
C LEU A 658 -13.21 -10.37 9.40
N GLN A 659 -13.07 -9.19 8.79
CA GLN A 659 -12.93 -7.92 9.50
C GLN A 659 -14.20 -7.54 10.27
N SER A 660 -15.38 -7.77 9.70
CA SER A 660 -16.66 -7.57 10.40
C SER A 660 -16.80 -8.51 11.61
N LEU A 661 -16.46 -9.80 11.44
CA LEU A 661 -16.45 -10.76 12.54
C LEU A 661 -15.48 -10.34 13.65
N LEU A 662 -14.27 -9.95 13.29
CA LEU A 662 -13.25 -9.47 14.21
C LEU A 662 -13.73 -8.22 14.98
N SER A 663 -14.34 -7.25 14.30
CA SER A 663 -14.91 -6.04 14.93
C SER A 663 -16.00 -6.38 15.95
N ARG A 664 -16.89 -7.33 15.63
CA ARG A 664 -17.94 -7.80 16.53
C ARG A 664 -17.37 -8.46 17.78
N ILE A 665 -16.37 -9.32 17.61
CA ILE A 665 -15.71 -10.02 18.72
C ILE A 665 -14.97 -9.03 19.62
N ARG A 666 -14.21 -8.08 19.04
CA ARG A 666 -13.50 -7.04 19.79
C ARG A 666 -14.44 -6.18 20.62
N THR A 667 -15.59 -5.81 20.05
CA THR A 667 -16.64 -5.05 20.76
C THR A 667 -17.25 -5.87 21.90
N ALA A 668 -17.56 -7.15 21.66
CA ALA A 668 -18.16 -8.03 22.66
C ALA A 668 -17.21 -8.36 23.84
N CYS A 669 -15.92 -8.48 23.56
CA CYS A 669 -14.89 -8.76 24.57
C CYS A 669 -14.27 -7.49 25.18
N MET A 670 -14.52 -6.30 24.61
CA MET A 670 -13.87 -5.03 24.98
C MET A 670 -12.32 -5.13 24.92
N ASP A 671 -11.79 -5.90 23.97
CA ASP A 671 -10.36 -6.09 23.77
C ASP A 671 -9.98 -5.99 22.29
N GLU A 672 -9.34 -4.88 21.92
CA GLU A 672 -8.86 -4.59 20.57
C GLU A 672 -7.70 -5.50 20.12
N ARG A 673 -7.07 -6.22 21.05
CA ARG A 673 -5.92 -7.09 20.77
C ARG A 673 -6.32 -8.43 20.14
N ILE A 674 -7.61 -8.76 20.12
CA ILE A 674 -8.10 -10.03 19.57
C ILE A 674 -7.81 -10.09 18.06
N GLY A 675 -7.26 -11.22 17.63
CA GLY A 675 -6.85 -11.50 16.26
C GLY A 675 -7.47 -12.80 15.73
N ILE A 676 -7.75 -12.83 14.42
CA ILE A 676 -8.14 -14.04 13.70
C ILE A 676 -7.33 -14.09 12.41
N GLU A 677 -6.59 -15.18 12.21
CA GLU A 677 -5.85 -15.43 10.98
C GLU A 677 -6.32 -16.72 10.33
N VAL A 678 -6.51 -16.68 9.01
CA VAL A 678 -6.93 -17.84 8.22
C VAL A 678 -5.73 -18.29 7.39
N ASN A 679 -5.28 -19.51 7.61
CA ASN A 679 -4.19 -20.12 6.88
C ASN A 679 -4.76 -21.16 5.89
N PHE A 680 -4.67 -20.83 4.60
CA PHE A 680 -5.19 -21.66 3.53
C PHE A 680 -4.31 -22.88 3.24
N ASP A 681 -3.00 -22.81 3.51
CA ASP A 681 -2.06 -23.90 3.23
C ASP A 681 -2.21 -25.07 4.20
N HIS A 682 -2.62 -24.76 5.44
CA HIS A 682 -2.85 -25.76 6.49
C HIS A 682 -4.34 -25.96 6.81
N ASN A 683 -5.24 -25.33 6.04
CA ASN A 683 -6.68 -25.43 6.24
C ASN A 683 -7.13 -25.14 7.69
N GLU A 684 -6.50 -24.13 8.31
CA GLU A 684 -6.69 -23.80 9.72
C GLU A 684 -7.09 -22.33 9.93
N ILE A 685 -7.82 -22.09 11.03
CA ILE A 685 -8.13 -20.77 11.54
C ILE A 685 -7.43 -20.64 12.90
N ARG A 686 -6.55 -19.65 13.03
CA ARG A 686 -5.82 -19.34 14.26
C ARG A 686 -6.48 -18.16 14.96
N LEU A 687 -6.86 -18.39 16.21
CA LEU A 687 -7.48 -17.41 17.08
C LEU A 687 -6.46 -16.90 18.11
N PHE A 688 -6.41 -15.59 18.29
CA PHE A 688 -5.52 -14.91 19.22
C PHE A 688 -6.35 -14.13 20.22
N ALA A 689 -6.36 -14.54 21.48
CA ALA A 689 -7.14 -13.91 22.54
C ALA A 689 -6.52 -14.18 23.92
N LEU A 690 -6.89 -13.38 24.92
CA LEU A 690 -6.58 -13.71 26.32
C LEU A 690 -7.24 -15.04 26.71
N SER A 691 -6.63 -15.75 27.66
CA SER A 691 -7.17 -17.00 28.21
C SER A 691 -8.62 -16.86 28.68
N VAL A 692 -8.96 -15.72 29.28
CA VAL A 692 -10.29 -15.40 29.82
C VAL A 692 -11.34 -15.27 28.71
N ASP A 693 -10.97 -14.72 27.54
CA ASP A 693 -11.89 -14.45 26.43
C ASP A 693 -11.87 -15.54 25.36
N MET A 694 -10.87 -16.43 25.35
CA MET A 694 -10.70 -17.47 24.32
C MET A 694 -11.95 -18.33 24.13
N GLN A 695 -12.67 -18.68 25.19
CA GLN A 695 -13.91 -19.46 25.08
C GLN A 695 -15.04 -18.67 24.39
N LYS A 696 -15.15 -17.37 24.66
CA LYS A 696 -16.11 -16.50 23.98
C LYS A 696 -15.75 -16.34 22.51
N VAL A 697 -14.47 -16.09 22.19
CA VAL A 697 -13.99 -15.97 20.80
C VAL A 697 -14.26 -17.25 20.01
N LEU A 698 -13.96 -18.42 20.59
CA LEU A 698 -14.28 -19.72 19.99
C LEU A 698 -15.78 -19.87 19.72
N ALA A 699 -16.63 -19.49 20.67
CA ALA A 699 -18.08 -19.58 20.50
C ALA A 699 -18.57 -18.74 19.30
N PHE A 700 -18.10 -17.48 19.18
CA PHE A 700 -18.44 -16.62 18.05
C PHE A 700 -17.96 -17.18 16.70
N VAL A 701 -16.71 -17.66 16.65
CA VAL A 701 -16.14 -18.20 15.41
C VAL A 701 -16.82 -19.51 15.02
N ASN A 702 -17.11 -20.40 15.98
CA ASN A 702 -17.87 -21.63 15.75
C ASN A 702 -19.29 -21.33 15.27
N GLU A 703 -19.99 -20.36 15.86
CA GLU A 703 -21.33 -19.97 15.42
C GLU A 703 -21.34 -19.55 13.94
N VAL A 704 -20.35 -18.74 13.52
CA VAL A 704 -20.22 -18.32 12.12
C VAL A 704 -19.85 -19.49 11.21
N LEU A 705 -18.90 -20.34 11.64
CA LEU A 705 -18.49 -21.55 10.92
C LEU A 705 -19.67 -22.51 10.70
N GLU A 706 -20.48 -22.76 11.72
CA GLU A 706 -21.65 -23.62 11.65
C GLU A 706 -22.71 -23.05 10.70
N CYS A 707 -22.94 -21.73 10.73
CA CYS A 707 -23.86 -21.08 9.79
C CYS A 707 -23.38 -21.22 8.33
N GLU A 708 -22.10 -20.93 8.05
CA GLU A 708 -21.55 -21.06 6.71
C GLU A 708 -21.53 -22.51 6.23
N ARG A 709 -21.22 -23.46 7.13
CA ARG A 709 -21.27 -24.89 6.85
C ARG A 709 -22.69 -25.34 6.49
N LYS A 710 -23.69 -24.89 7.26
CA LYS A 710 -25.11 -25.18 7.00
C LYS A 710 -25.56 -24.64 5.64
N TRP A 711 -25.21 -23.39 5.31
CA TRP A 711 -25.57 -22.80 4.02
C TRP A 711 -24.84 -23.44 2.85
N LEU A 712 -23.56 -23.81 3.00
CA LEU A 712 -22.82 -24.56 1.99
C LEU A 712 -23.43 -25.94 1.74
N PHE A 713 -23.86 -26.63 2.80
CA PHE A 713 -24.48 -27.96 2.67
C PHE A 713 -25.85 -27.88 1.97
N ASN A 714 -26.62 -26.82 2.24
CA ASN A 714 -27.95 -26.61 1.67
C ASN A 714 -27.92 -25.88 0.32
N GLU A 715 -26.74 -25.49 -0.18
CA GLU A 715 -26.59 -24.73 -1.42
C GLU A 715 -27.12 -25.55 -2.60
N CYS A 716 -28.14 -25.03 -3.27
CA CYS A 716 -28.75 -25.68 -4.42
C CYS A 716 -28.68 -24.79 -5.65
N MET A 717 -28.48 -25.42 -6.80
CA MET A 717 -28.48 -24.79 -8.09
C MET A 717 -29.86 -24.92 -8.72
N GLU A 718 -30.50 -23.79 -9.00
CA GLU A 718 -31.82 -23.74 -9.63
C GLU A 718 -31.72 -23.94 -11.15
N LYS A 719 -32.45 -24.92 -11.69
CA LYS A 719 -32.46 -25.26 -13.11
C LYS A 719 -33.87 -25.56 -13.59
N PHE A 720 -34.27 -24.91 -14.68
CA PHE A 720 -35.53 -25.21 -15.34
C PHE A 720 -35.43 -26.49 -16.16
N LEU A 721 -36.37 -27.43 -15.93
CA LEU A 721 -36.41 -28.70 -16.66
C LEU A 721 -37.08 -28.58 -18.04
N TYR A 722 -37.92 -27.56 -18.26
CA TYR A 722 -38.62 -27.36 -19.52
C TYR A 722 -38.73 -25.88 -19.89
N HIS A 723 -38.34 -25.53 -21.12
CA HIS A 723 -38.42 -24.18 -21.67
C HIS A 723 -39.44 -24.17 -22.82
N GLY A 724 -40.74 -24.08 -22.50
CA GLY A 724 -41.82 -24.04 -23.50
C GLY A 724 -42.81 -22.89 -23.24
N PRO A 725 -43.62 -22.49 -24.24
CA PRO A 725 -44.24 -21.18 -24.24
C PRO A 725 -45.47 -21.04 -23.32
N ASN A 726 -46.15 -22.14 -22.97
CA ASN A 726 -47.45 -22.09 -22.26
C ASN A 726 -47.55 -22.97 -21.00
N ALA A 727 -46.44 -23.51 -20.51
CA ALA A 727 -46.40 -24.17 -19.21
C ALA A 727 -45.28 -23.52 -18.38
N SER A 728 -45.68 -22.79 -17.35
CA SER A 728 -44.90 -22.54 -16.14
C SER A 728 -43.84 -23.62 -15.91
N SER A 729 -42.59 -23.28 -16.15
CA SER A 729 -41.49 -24.22 -16.19
C SER A 729 -41.33 -24.92 -14.84
N SER A 730 -41.31 -26.25 -14.84
CA SER A 730 -40.93 -27.01 -13.66
C SER A 730 -39.48 -26.69 -13.28
N ILE A 731 -39.25 -26.37 -12.01
CA ILE A 731 -37.94 -25.98 -11.48
C ILE A 731 -37.38 -27.14 -10.68
N ALA A 732 -36.14 -27.53 -10.94
CA ALA A 732 -35.39 -28.45 -10.10
C ALA A 732 -34.31 -27.70 -9.32
N LEU A 733 -34.25 -27.92 -8.02
CA LEU A 733 -33.14 -27.52 -7.15
C LEU A 733 -32.16 -28.69 -7.06
N PHE A 734 -30.96 -28.50 -7.62
CA PHE A 734 -29.88 -29.50 -7.58
C PHE A 734 -28.93 -29.21 -6.42
N GLY A 735 -28.85 -30.10 -5.44
CA GLY A 735 -27.89 -30.04 -4.34
C GLY A 735 -26.56 -30.73 -4.68
N ALA A 736 -25.75 -30.99 -3.65
CA ALA A 736 -24.47 -31.68 -3.76
C ALA A 736 -24.59 -33.03 -4.50
N GLY A 737 -23.59 -33.37 -5.32
CA GLY A 737 -23.62 -34.60 -6.14
C GLY A 737 -24.67 -34.62 -7.26
N ALA A 738 -25.24 -33.45 -7.62
CA ALA A 738 -26.36 -33.32 -8.55
C ALA A 738 -27.65 -34.02 -8.09
N GLU A 739 -27.81 -34.22 -6.78
CA GLU A 739 -29.06 -34.73 -6.19
C GLU A 739 -30.18 -33.70 -6.37
N ILE A 740 -31.34 -34.11 -6.87
CA ILE A 740 -32.51 -33.23 -6.95
C ILE A 740 -33.12 -33.11 -5.55
N LYS A 741 -32.91 -31.96 -4.90
CA LYS A 741 -33.41 -31.67 -3.54
C LYS A 741 -34.88 -31.28 -3.51
N HIS A 742 -35.35 -30.58 -4.55
CA HIS A 742 -36.77 -30.25 -4.73
C HIS A 742 -37.09 -30.14 -6.21
N LEU A 743 -38.28 -30.61 -6.59
CA LEU A 743 -38.82 -30.50 -7.93
C LEU A 743 -40.16 -29.80 -7.86
N GLU A 744 -40.19 -28.54 -8.26
CA GLU A 744 -41.40 -27.72 -8.25
C GLU A 744 -42.14 -27.86 -9.58
N VAL A 745 -43.30 -28.50 -9.53
CA VAL A 745 -44.16 -28.78 -10.69
C VAL A 745 -45.45 -27.94 -10.65
N GLU A 746 -45.81 -27.41 -9.48
CA GLU A 746 -47.11 -26.79 -9.18
C GLU A 746 -47.10 -25.27 -9.29
N LYS A 747 -46.05 -24.70 -9.92
CA LYS A 747 -45.91 -23.26 -10.20
C LYS A 747 -45.83 -22.38 -8.93
N ARG A 748 -45.49 -22.96 -7.77
CA ARG A 748 -45.29 -22.20 -6.54
C ARG A 748 -43.93 -21.49 -6.54
N CYS A 749 -43.85 -20.36 -5.87
CA CYS A 749 -42.64 -19.54 -5.86
C CYS A 749 -41.64 -20.07 -4.83
N LEU A 750 -40.43 -20.41 -5.26
CA LEU A 750 -39.33 -20.83 -4.37
C LEU A 750 -38.47 -19.65 -3.91
N THR A 751 -38.60 -18.49 -4.55
CA THR A 751 -37.69 -17.35 -4.37
C THR A 751 -38.46 -16.09 -3.99
N ILE A 752 -37.93 -15.33 -3.04
CA ILE A 752 -38.45 -14.01 -2.66
C ILE A 752 -37.44 -12.92 -3.06
N ASP A 753 -37.96 -11.75 -3.44
CA ASP A 753 -37.21 -10.51 -3.58
C ASP A 753 -37.33 -9.71 -2.27
N VAL A 754 -36.21 -9.26 -1.73
CA VAL A 754 -36.14 -8.50 -0.46
C VAL A 754 -35.63 -7.08 -0.74
N PHE A 755 -36.36 -6.10 -0.22
CA PHE A 755 -36.06 -4.67 -0.33
C PHE A 755 -35.95 -4.07 1.07
N HIS A 756 -34.98 -3.16 1.24
CA HIS A 756 -34.73 -2.44 2.47
C HIS A 756 -34.14 -1.06 2.17
N SER A 757 -34.62 -0.02 2.85
CA SER A 757 -34.20 1.37 2.59
C SER A 757 -32.72 1.63 2.89
N ASN A 758 -32.10 0.85 3.79
CA ASN A 758 -30.69 0.97 4.18
C ASN A 758 -29.86 -0.27 3.77
N VAL A 759 -29.80 -0.62 2.47
CA VAL A 759 -29.09 -1.82 1.96
C VAL A 759 -27.60 -1.87 2.33
N ASN A 760 -26.95 -0.71 2.48
CA ASN A 760 -25.49 -0.62 2.66
C ASN A 760 -25.01 -0.82 4.12
N THR A 761 -25.89 -0.73 5.12
CA THR A 761 -25.54 -0.82 6.55
C THR A 761 -26.10 -2.08 7.22
N LEU A 762 -26.87 -2.90 6.50
CA LEU A 762 -27.44 -4.15 7.00
C LEU A 762 -26.38 -5.24 7.20
N ASP A 763 -26.43 -5.96 8.31
CA ASP A 763 -25.72 -7.24 8.46
C ASP A 763 -26.47 -8.32 7.68
N ASP A 764 -25.95 -8.65 6.49
CA ASP A 764 -26.49 -9.66 5.58
C ASP A 764 -26.77 -11.01 6.29
N LYS A 765 -25.96 -11.38 7.29
CA LYS A 765 -26.10 -12.67 7.98
C LYS A 765 -27.21 -12.68 9.01
N GLU A 766 -27.42 -11.55 9.71
CA GLU A 766 -28.54 -11.42 10.66
C GLU A 766 -29.87 -11.44 9.92
N LEU A 767 -29.94 -10.78 8.75
CA LEU A 767 -31.12 -10.81 7.90
C LEU A 767 -31.44 -12.25 7.43
N LEU A 768 -30.45 -12.99 6.96
CA LEU A 768 -30.65 -14.40 6.54
C LEU A 768 -31.08 -15.30 7.71
N LYS A 769 -30.50 -15.13 8.91
CA LYS A 769 -30.91 -15.83 10.13
C LYS A 769 -32.36 -15.49 10.51
N PHE A 770 -32.78 -14.24 10.35
CA PHE A 770 -34.15 -13.80 10.62
C PHE A 770 -35.16 -14.51 9.69
N PHE A 771 -34.87 -14.55 8.39
CA PHE A 771 -35.69 -15.28 7.42
C PHE A 771 -35.73 -16.80 7.71
N GLU A 772 -34.61 -17.43 8.06
CA GLU A 772 -34.56 -18.85 8.43
C GLU A 772 -35.39 -19.17 9.68
N ARG A 773 -35.28 -18.35 10.73
CA ARG A 773 -36.03 -18.53 11.99
C ARG A 773 -37.54 -18.42 11.78
N TYR A 774 -37.97 -17.49 10.93
CA TYR A 774 -39.40 -17.25 10.71
C TYR A 774 -40.04 -18.24 9.73
N SER A 775 -39.36 -18.53 8.62
CA SER A 775 -39.85 -19.47 7.60
C SER A 775 -39.81 -20.94 8.04
N ASN A 776 -38.99 -21.26 9.04
CA ASN A 776 -38.67 -22.62 9.47
C ASN A 776 -38.19 -23.51 8.30
N GLY A 777 -37.57 -22.91 7.28
CA GLY A 777 -37.11 -23.58 6.06
C GLY A 777 -35.66 -23.24 5.74
N SER A 778 -34.98 -24.14 5.04
CA SER A 778 -33.58 -23.97 4.65
C SER A 778 -33.44 -23.02 3.46
N ILE A 779 -32.54 -22.05 3.58
CA ILE A 779 -32.12 -21.20 2.47
C ILE A 779 -31.16 -21.98 1.57
N CYS A 780 -31.48 -22.03 0.28
CA CYS A 780 -30.76 -22.78 -0.74
C CYS A 780 -29.89 -21.91 -1.64
N SER A 781 -30.25 -20.65 -1.84
CA SER A 781 -29.47 -19.71 -2.65
C SER A 781 -29.75 -18.27 -2.24
N VAL A 782 -28.74 -17.41 -2.30
CA VAL A 782 -28.84 -15.98 -2.01
C VAL A 782 -28.13 -15.19 -3.11
N HIS A 783 -28.82 -14.24 -3.72
CA HIS A 783 -28.28 -13.37 -4.76
C HIS A 783 -28.44 -11.90 -4.36
N LYS A 784 -27.34 -11.23 -4.01
CA LYS A 784 -27.31 -9.80 -3.66
C LYS A 784 -27.24 -8.93 -4.93
N SER A 785 -28.08 -7.90 -5.04
CA SER A 785 -28.03 -6.92 -6.14
C SER A 785 -26.79 -6.02 -6.03
N GLN A 786 -26.12 -5.72 -7.15
CA GLN A 786 -25.02 -4.74 -7.19
C GLN A 786 -25.56 -3.35 -7.49
N ALA A 787 -25.30 -2.37 -6.60
CA ALA A 787 -25.63 -0.97 -6.82
C ALA A 787 -24.69 -0.35 -7.86
N ASN A 788 -25.01 -0.49 -9.16
CA ASN A 788 -24.40 0.34 -10.19
C ASN A 788 -25.20 1.65 -10.26
N GLY A 789 -24.58 2.76 -9.85
CA GLY A 789 -25.21 4.07 -9.84
C GLY A 789 -25.58 4.54 -11.24
N GLN A 790 -26.83 4.37 -11.64
CA GLN A 790 -27.61 5.30 -12.47
C GLN A 790 -29.10 4.93 -12.44
N GLU A 791 -29.93 5.95 -12.55
CA GLU A 791 -31.34 6.05 -12.14
C GLU A 791 -32.29 4.97 -12.68
N SER A 792 -32.89 4.19 -11.78
CA SER A 792 -34.26 3.62 -11.83
C SER A 792 -34.55 2.94 -10.47
N ASP A 793 -35.81 2.53 -10.21
CA ASP A 793 -36.44 2.01 -8.97
C ASP A 793 -35.67 0.96 -8.10
N ASP A 794 -34.44 0.57 -8.44
CA ASP A 794 -33.67 -0.51 -7.81
C ASP A 794 -32.76 -0.07 -6.63
N LYS A 795 -32.82 1.20 -6.18
CA LYS A 795 -31.96 1.69 -5.07
C LYS A 795 -32.23 1.02 -3.72
N GLU A 796 -33.41 0.44 -3.53
CA GLU A 796 -33.82 -0.19 -2.27
C GLU A 796 -33.76 -1.73 -2.31
N LYS A 797 -33.35 -2.33 -3.43
CA LYS A 797 -33.32 -3.79 -3.57
C LYS A 797 -32.07 -4.38 -2.91
N TRP A 798 -32.25 -5.19 -1.87
CA TRP A 798 -31.15 -5.91 -1.22
C TRP A 798 -30.75 -7.15 -2.02
N GLY A 799 -31.72 -7.97 -2.46
CA GLY A 799 -31.41 -9.21 -3.19
C GLY A 799 -32.55 -10.21 -3.27
N LYS A 800 -32.22 -11.44 -3.68
CA LYS A 800 -33.13 -12.59 -3.79
C LYS A 800 -32.71 -13.71 -2.83
N ILE A 801 -33.69 -14.36 -2.20
CA ILE A 801 -33.50 -15.53 -1.34
C ILE A 801 -34.34 -16.69 -1.89
N THR A 802 -33.71 -17.83 -2.18
CA THR A 802 -34.39 -19.06 -2.61
C THR A 802 -34.43 -20.06 -1.45
N PHE A 803 -35.60 -20.62 -1.18
CA PHE A 803 -35.83 -21.63 -0.14
C PHE A 803 -35.98 -23.02 -0.75
N LEU A 804 -35.73 -24.05 0.07
CA LEU A 804 -35.87 -25.45 -0.33
C LEU A 804 -37.31 -25.82 -0.72
N THR A 805 -38.30 -25.26 -0.03
CA THR A 805 -39.72 -25.55 -0.25
C THR A 805 -40.52 -24.28 -0.51
N PRO A 806 -41.58 -24.36 -1.33
CA PRO A 806 -42.44 -23.21 -1.63
C PRO A 806 -43.19 -22.71 -0.38
N ASP A 807 -43.51 -23.61 0.55
CA ASP A 807 -44.20 -23.24 1.80
C ASP A 807 -43.31 -22.37 2.70
N ALA A 808 -41.99 -22.62 2.70
CA ALA A 808 -41.03 -21.78 3.41
C ALA A 808 -40.89 -20.40 2.76
N ALA A 809 -40.85 -20.34 1.42
CA ALA A 809 -40.82 -19.08 0.68
C ALA A 809 -42.11 -18.26 0.91
N GLN A 810 -43.26 -18.92 1.00
CA GLN A 810 -44.53 -18.26 1.30
C GLN A 810 -44.54 -17.68 2.71
N LYS A 811 -44.11 -18.45 3.73
CA LYS A 811 -43.96 -17.93 5.11
C LYS A 811 -42.96 -16.78 5.18
N ALA A 812 -41.86 -16.85 4.43
CA ALA A 812 -40.89 -15.76 4.36
C ALA A 812 -41.49 -14.48 3.73
N ALA A 813 -42.43 -14.62 2.78
CA ALA A 813 -43.13 -13.48 2.18
C ALA A 813 -44.14 -12.80 3.12
N GLU A 814 -44.57 -13.47 4.20
CA GLU A 814 -45.43 -12.86 5.24
C GLU A 814 -44.67 -11.83 6.10
N LEU A 815 -43.35 -11.74 5.96
CA LEU A 815 -42.52 -10.72 6.62
C LEU A 815 -42.57 -9.35 5.93
N ASP A 816 -43.40 -9.17 4.91
CA ASP A 816 -43.65 -7.87 4.27
C ASP A 816 -44.22 -6.87 5.29
N GLY A 817 -43.57 -5.71 5.41
CA GLY A 817 -43.91 -4.65 6.36
C GLY A 817 -43.35 -4.82 7.78
N VAL A 818 -42.62 -5.90 8.08
CA VAL A 818 -42.00 -6.12 9.40
C VAL A 818 -40.76 -5.24 9.56
N ASP A 819 -40.65 -4.55 10.69
CA ASP A 819 -39.48 -3.71 11.01
C ASP A 819 -38.25 -4.58 11.32
N PHE A 820 -37.16 -4.32 10.59
CA PHE A 820 -35.85 -4.93 10.82
C PHE A 820 -34.78 -3.82 10.77
N ALA A 821 -33.99 -3.70 11.83
CA ALA A 821 -32.94 -2.68 11.92
C ALA A 821 -33.39 -1.22 11.69
N GLY A 822 -34.63 -0.89 12.08
CA GLY A 822 -35.18 0.48 12.10
C GLY A 822 -35.90 0.92 10.83
N SER A 823 -36.15 0.00 9.90
CA SER A 823 -36.93 0.21 8.68
C SER A 823 -37.76 -1.03 8.34
N ALA A 824 -38.94 -0.83 7.76
CA ALA A 824 -39.80 -1.93 7.32
C ALA A 824 -39.17 -2.69 6.12
N LEU A 825 -39.08 -4.01 6.23
CA LEU A 825 -38.74 -4.89 5.11
C LEU A 825 -39.89 -4.90 4.11
N LYS A 826 -39.57 -4.80 2.82
CA LYS A 826 -40.53 -5.08 1.75
C LYS A 826 -40.14 -6.40 1.09
N VAL A 827 -41.02 -7.39 1.19
CA VAL A 827 -40.75 -8.77 0.75
C VAL A 827 -41.79 -9.18 -0.27
N LEU A 828 -41.35 -9.50 -1.47
CA LEU A 828 -42.25 -9.89 -2.56
C LEU A 828 -41.90 -11.30 -3.03
N PRO A 829 -42.88 -12.20 -3.23
CA PRO A 829 -42.65 -13.41 -3.99
C PRO A 829 -42.10 -13.01 -5.36
N SER A 830 -40.94 -13.57 -5.75
CA SER A 830 -40.31 -13.26 -7.02
C SER A 830 -41.20 -13.79 -8.14
N ARG A 831 -42.17 -12.99 -8.58
CA ARG A 831 -42.86 -13.20 -9.86
C ARG A 831 -41.78 -13.14 -10.91
N THR A 832 -41.62 -14.21 -11.68
CA THR A 832 -40.74 -14.29 -12.85
C THR A 832 -41.23 -13.32 -13.94
N SER A 833 -41.18 -12.03 -13.63
CA SER A 833 -41.08 -10.98 -14.62
C SER A 833 -39.64 -11.08 -15.12
N PHE A 834 -39.53 -11.54 -16.36
CA PHE A 834 -38.28 -11.58 -17.11
C PHE A 834 -37.51 -10.28 -16.94
N GLY A 835 -36.51 -10.33 -16.06
CA GLY A 835 -35.56 -9.25 -15.79
C GLY A 835 -34.25 -9.91 -15.43
N GLY A 836 -33.37 -10.08 -16.41
CA GLY A 836 -32.00 -10.55 -16.21
C GLY A 836 -31.55 -11.75 -17.04
N ASP A 837 -32.46 -12.46 -17.72
CA ASP A 837 -32.08 -13.52 -18.66
C ASP A 837 -32.95 -13.44 -19.92
N HIS A 838 -32.82 -12.32 -20.63
CA HIS A 838 -32.64 -12.45 -22.06
C HIS A 838 -31.27 -13.14 -22.30
N LYS A 839 -31.16 -14.44 -21.99
CA LYS A 839 -30.61 -15.34 -23.00
C LYS A 839 -31.57 -15.22 -24.17
N MET A 840 -31.34 -14.16 -24.94
CA MET A 840 -31.97 -13.93 -26.21
C MET A 840 -31.95 -15.26 -26.91
N ILE A 841 -33.09 -15.66 -27.46
CA ILE A 841 -33.11 -16.55 -28.61
C ILE A 841 -31.96 -16.04 -29.49
N SER A 842 -30.86 -16.81 -29.58
CA SER A 842 -29.61 -16.38 -30.20
C SER A 842 -29.71 -16.34 -31.73
N PHE A 843 -30.94 -16.21 -32.22
CA PHE A 843 -31.32 -16.21 -33.61
C PHE A 843 -32.12 -14.94 -33.88
N PRO A 844 -31.64 -14.10 -34.79
CA PRO A 844 -32.32 -12.87 -35.17
C PRO A 844 -33.48 -13.18 -36.11
N ALA A 845 -34.69 -13.14 -35.58
CA ALA A 845 -35.86 -13.58 -36.31
C ALA A 845 -36.29 -12.61 -37.42
N VAL A 846 -36.78 -13.16 -38.54
CA VAL A 846 -37.45 -12.41 -39.62
C VAL A 846 -38.93 -12.36 -39.30
N LYS A 847 -39.49 -11.15 -39.21
CA LYS A 847 -40.91 -10.92 -38.88
C LYS A 847 -41.71 -10.52 -40.10
N ALA A 848 -42.85 -11.16 -40.32
CA ALA A 848 -43.82 -10.87 -41.37
C ALA A 848 -45.22 -10.65 -40.78
N LYS A 849 -45.94 -9.62 -41.27
CA LYS A 849 -47.31 -9.35 -40.86
C LYS A 849 -48.27 -9.89 -41.92
N VAL A 850 -49.31 -10.57 -41.47
CA VAL A 850 -50.30 -11.23 -42.32
C VAL A 850 -51.70 -10.82 -41.87
N TYR A 851 -52.61 -10.58 -42.79
CA TYR A 851 -53.97 -10.11 -42.50
C TYR A 851 -55.00 -10.75 -43.44
N TRP A 852 -56.23 -10.94 -42.96
CA TRP A 852 -57.36 -11.43 -43.75
C TRP A 852 -58.66 -10.75 -43.30
N PRO A 853 -59.62 -10.51 -44.20
CA PRO A 853 -60.79 -9.70 -43.88
C PRO A 853 -61.74 -10.42 -42.93
N ARG A 854 -62.30 -9.66 -41.97
CA ARG A 854 -63.30 -10.13 -41.01
C ARG A 854 -64.73 -9.74 -41.41
N ARG A 855 -64.86 -8.71 -42.26
CA ARG A 855 -66.12 -8.13 -42.70
C ARG A 855 -66.28 -8.33 -44.21
N GLU A 856 -67.43 -8.88 -44.62
CA GLU A 856 -67.76 -9.13 -46.03
C GLU A 856 -67.91 -7.79 -46.79
N SER A 857 -67.59 -7.76 -48.08
CA SER A 857 -67.83 -6.59 -48.93
C SER A 857 -69.32 -6.34 -49.17
N LYS A 858 -69.76 -5.08 -49.13
CA LYS A 858 -71.13 -4.69 -49.53
C LYS A 858 -71.31 -4.59 -51.06
N GLY A 859 -70.26 -4.83 -51.85
CA GLY A 859 -70.30 -4.82 -53.32
C GLY A 859 -70.17 -3.42 -53.95
N PHE A 860 -69.70 -2.44 -53.17
CA PHE A 860 -69.34 -1.11 -53.65
C PHE A 860 -68.15 -0.54 -52.87
N GLY A 861 -67.39 0.34 -53.49
CA GLY A 861 -66.17 0.95 -52.93
C GLY A 861 -66.02 2.40 -53.37
N PHE A 862 -65.10 3.12 -52.72
CA PHE A 862 -64.76 4.49 -53.07
C PHE A 862 -63.34 4.57 -53.59
N VAL A 863 -63.15 5.17 -54.76
CA VAL A 863 -61.84 5.50 -55.31
C VAL A 863 -61.57 6.98 -55.06
N LYS A 864 -60.46 7.30 -54.40
CA LYS A 864 -59.99 8.68 -54.21
C LYS A 864 -59.03 9.08 -55.31
N CYS A 865 -59.25 10.24 -55.90
CA CYS A 865 -58.45 10.80 -56.96
C CYS A 865 -58.43 12.33 -56.89
N ASP A 866 -57.66 12.97 -57.76
CA ASP A 866 -57.63 14.43 -57.82
C ASP A 866 -58.97 14.97 -58.36
N LEU A 867 -59.47 16.06 -57.77
CA LEU A 867 -60.80 16.66 -58.06
C LEU A 867 -61.05 16.93 -59.55
N LEU A 868 -60.00 17.25 -60.32
CA LEU A 868 -60.08 17.55 -61.76
C LEU A 868 -60.19 16.28 -62.62
N ASP A 869 -59.77 15.13 -62.09
CA ASP A 869 -59.71 13.85 -62.79
C ASP A 869 -60.96 12.99 -62.57
N VAL A 870 -61.85 13.37 -61.65
CA VAL A 870 -63.04 12.60 -61.24
C VAL A 870 -63.94 12.24 -62.43
N GLY A 871 -64.30 13.22 -63.27
CA GLY A 871 -65.16 12.98 -64.44
C GLY A 871 -64.51 12.06 -65.46
N PHE A 872 -63.21 12.23 -65.71
CA PHE A 872 -62.47 11.41 -66.67
C PHE A 872 -62.21 9.99 -66.17
N ILE A 873 -61.95 9.81 -64.87
CA ILE A 873 -61.79 8.49 -64.27
C ILE A 873 -63.13 7.76 -64.22
N ILE A 874 -64.27 8.46 -64.07
CA ILE A 874 -65.58 7.83 -64.23
C ILE A 874 -65.74 7.30 -65.66
N ASP A 875 -65.42 8.09 -66.69
CA ASP A 875 -65.50 7.63 -68.08
C ASP A 875 -64.55 6.46 -68.39
N ASP A 876 -63.34 6.46 -67.82
CA ASP A 876 -62.36 5.37 -67.99
C ASP A 876 -62.81 4.07 -67.29
N LEU A 877 -63.53 4.17 -66.17
CA LEU A 877 -63.90 3.04 -65.32
C LEU A 877 -65.34 2.55 -65.52
N ASP A 878 -66.22 3.33 -66.14
CA ASP A 878 -67.62 2.95 -66.30
C ASP A 878 -67.77 1.77 -67.28
N ASN A 879 -68.54 0.75 -66.87
CA ASN A 879 -68.65 -0.54 -67.57
C ASN A 879 -67.35 -1.38 -67.60
N LEU A 880 -66.34 -1.07 -66.79
CA LEU A 880 -65.16 -1.92 -66.64
C LEU A 880 -65.55 -3.28 -66.06
N VAL A 881 -65.05 -4.36 -66.67
CA VAL A 881 -65.26 -5.72 -66.16
C VAL A 881 -64.24 -5.99 -65.05
N VAL A 882 -64.71 -6.14 -63.81
CA VAL A 882 -63.87 -6.49 -62.65
C VAL A 882 -64.33 -7.87 -62.16
N GLY A 883 -63.49 -8.88 -62.39
CA GLY A 883 -63.86 -10.28 -62.19
C GLY A 883 -64.90 -10.75 -63.21
N SER A 884 -66.11 -11.10 -62.74
CA SER A 884 -67.21 -11.60 -63.58
C SER A 884 -68.35 -10.59 -63.81
N LYS A 885 -68.24 -9.38 -63.24
CA LYS A 885 -69.29 -8.36 -63.23
C LYS A 885 -68.78 -7.04 -63.79
N THR A 886 -69.65 -6.31 -64.50
CA THR A 886 -69.41 -4.94 -64.93
C THR A 886 -69.71 -3.97 -63.79
N ILE A 887 -68.76 -3.08 -63.51
CA ILE A 887 -68.93 -2.04 -62.49
C ILE A 887 -69.62 -0.81 -63.08
N ARG A 888 -70.30 -0.05 -62.22
CA ARG A 888 -70.84 1.28 -62.53
C ARG A 888 -70.18 2.32 -61.65
N CYS A 889 -69.82 3.46 -62.23
CA CYS A 889 -69.11 4.52 -61.55
C CYS A 889 -69.98 5.78 -61.45
N ASP A 890 -70.24 6.23 -60.22
CA ASP A 890 -70.99 7.45 -59.93
C ASP A 890 -70.09 8.44 -59.16
N VAL A 891 -70.32 9.74 -59.29
CA VAL A 891 -69.69 10.73 -58.38
C VAL A 891 -70.18 10.48 -56.95
N SER A 892 -69.27 10.46 -55.97
CA SER A 892 -69.63 10.27 -54.57
C SER A 892 -70.45 11.45 -54.05
N SER A 893 -71.55 11.17 -53.35
CA SER A 893 -72.36 12.21 -52.68
C SER A 893 -71.77 12.71 -51.36
N LYS A 894 -70.67 12.11 -50.89
CA LYS A 894 -70.05 12.42 -49.59
C LYS A 894 -68.75 13.22 -49.69
N SER A 895 -68.05 13.13 -50.80
CA SER A 895 -66.82 13.89 -51.04
C SER A 895 -66.58 14.04 -52.54
N ASP A 896 -66.31 15.27 -52.97
CA ASP A 896 -66.18 15.62 -54.40
C ASP A 896 -64.90 15.02 -55.02
N ASP A 897 -63.96 14.54 -54.20
CA ASP A 897 -62.69 13.90 -54.58
C ASP A 897 -62.77 12.36 -54.67
N ALA A 898 -63.98 11.79 -54.54
CA ALA A 898 -64.19 10.35 -54.54
C ALA A 898 -65.22 9.88 -55.58
N ILE A 899 -64.92 8.74 -56.20
CA ILE A 899 -65.79 8.04 -57.14
C ILE A 899 -66.37 6.83 -56.44
N LEU A 900 -67.70 6.68 -56.48
CA LEU A 900 -68.41 5.52 -55.97
C LEU A 900 -68.51 4.46 -57.06
N ILE A 901 -67.87 3.32 -56.83
CA ILE A 901 -67.91 2.16 -57.71
C ILE A 901 -68.91 1.14 -57.15
N ARG A 902 -69.90 0.76 -57.95
CA ARG A 902 -70.93 -0.24 -57.61
C ARG A 902 -70.85 -1.45 -58.54
N GLY A 903 -71.32 -2.61 -58.08
CA GLY A 903 -71.33 -3.84 -58.88
C GLY A 903 -70.08 -4.70 -58.72
N ILE A 904 -69.25 -4.40 -57.72
CA ILE A 904 -68.05 -5.17 -57.38
C ILE A 904 -68.48 -6.54 -56.84
N ASP A 905 -67.86 -7.61 -57.34
CA ASP A 905 -68.13 -8.94 -56.82
C ASP A 905 -67.67 -9.08 -55.35
N LYS A 906 -68.51 -9.69 -54.52
CA LYS A 906 -68.29 -9.71 -53.06
C LYS A 906 -67.09 -10.55 -52.64
N GLU A 907 -66.67 -11.48 -53.49
CA GLU A 907 -65.55 -12.40 -53.24
C GLU A 907 -64.19 -11.85 -53.69
N LEU A 908 -64.15 -10.72 -54.39
CA LEU A 908 -62.90 -10.12 -54.86
C LEU A 908 -62.14 -9.43 -53.72
N SER A 909 -60.83 -9.60 -53.72
CA SER A 909 -59.94 -8.90 -52.80
C SER A 909 -59.73 -7.45 -53.25
N GLU A 910 -59.42 -6.58 -52.28
CA GLU A 910 -59.15 -5.17 -52.53
C GLU A 910 -57.93 -4.97 -53.44
N ALA A 911 -56.94 -5.87 -53.37
CA ALA A 911 -55.77 -5.87 -54.25
C ALA A 911 -56.11 -6.26 -55.71
N GLU A 912 -56.95 -7.29 -55.92
CA GLU A 912 -57.41 -7.68 -57.27
C GLU A 912 -58.21 -6.55 -57.94
N ILE A 913 -59.04 -5.84 -57.15
CA ILE A 913 -59.79 -4.68 -57.63
C ILE A 913 -58.84 -3.52 -57.93
N TRP A 914 -57.91 -3.22 -57.01
CA TRP A 914 -56.95 -2.13 -57.16
C TRP A 914 -56.06 -2.27 -58.39
N ASP A 915 -55.52 -3.46 -58.65
CA ASP A 915 -54.68 -3.71 -59.83
C ASP A 915 -55.49 -3.54 -61.13
N THR A 916 -56.76 -3.96 -61.13
CA THR A 916 -57.66 -3.78 -62.29
C THR A 916 -58.01 -2.31 -62.52
N LEU A 917 -58.23 -1.54 -61.44
CA LEU A 917 -58.48 -0.10 -61.50
C LEU A 917 -57.25 0.69 -61.97
N GLN A 918 -56.05 0.35 -61.49
CA GLN A 918 -54.80 0.96 -61.96
C GLN A 918 -54.49 0.62 -63.42
N GLY A 919 -54.85 -0.58 -63.89
CA GLY A 919 -54.66 -0.98 -65.28
C GLY A 919 -55.63 -0.30 -66.25
N ALA A 920 -56.78 0.16 -65.78
CA ALA A 920 -57.84 0.74 -66.61
C ALA A 920 -57.64 2.25 -66.89
N THR A 921 -56.85 2.96 -66.09
CA THR A 921 -56.59 4.39 -66.27
C THR A 921 -55.11 4.73 -66.12
N ASN A 922 -54.62 5.65 -66.97
CA ASN A 922 -53.28 6.22 -66.83
C ASN A 922 -53.24 7.38 -65.80
N ARG A 923 -54.38 7.74 -65.22
CA ARG A 923 -54.52 8.80 -64.22
C ARG A 923 -54.23 8.27 -62.82
N LYS A 924 -53.78 9.15 -61.93
CA LYS A 924 -53.29 8.72 -60.61
C LYS A 924 -54.47 8.50 -59.66
N ILE A 925 -54.64 7.25 -59.26
CA ILE A 925 -55.52 6.89 -58.15
C ILE A 925 -54.74 7.02 -56.83
N HIS A 926 -55.26 7.79 -55.87
CA HIS A 926 -54.60 8.00 -54.57
C HIS A 926 -54.87 6.88 -53.59
N ASP A 927 -56.11 6.39 -53.54
CA ASP A 927 -56.52 5.34 -52.62
C ASP A 927 -57.82 4.66 -53.09
N PHE A 928 -58.06 3.42 -52.67
CA PHE A 928 -59.31 2.71 -52.88
C PHE A 928 -59.75 2.08 -51.57
N PHE A 929 -61.02 2.27 -51.25
CA PHE A 929 -61.62 1.75 -50.03
C PHE A 929 -62.85 0.93 -50.35
N LEU A 930 -62.79 -0.38 -50.09
CA LEU A 930 -63.93 -1.26 -50.23
C LEU A 930 -64.86 -1.15 -49.02
N VAL A 931 -66.15 -0.85 -49.23
CA VAL A 931 -67.10 -0.73 -48.12
C VAL A 931 -67.52 -2.12 -47.63
N ARG A 932 -67.27 -2.39 -46.35
CA ARG A 932 -67.52 -3.70 -45.72
C ARG A 932 -68.71 -3.65 -44.74
N GLY A 933 -69.34 -4.81 -44.55
CA GLY A 933 -70.51 -5.03 -43.70
C GLY A 933 -70.19 -5.37 -42.25
N ASP A 934 -71.09 -6.13 -41.63
CA ASP A 934 -70.92 -6.59 -40.26
C ASP A 934 -69.83 -7.67 -40.16
N ALA A 935 -69.28 -7.81 -38.95
CA ALA A 935 -68.17 -8.71 -38.72
C ALA A 935 -68.67 -10.14 -38.52
N VAL A 936 -68.01 -11.08 -39.21
CA VAL A 936 -68.35 -12.50 -39.12
C VAL A 936 -67.63 -13.13 -37.91
N GLU A 937 -68.26 -14.13 -37.30
CA GLU A 937 -67.62 -14.97 -36.28
C GLU A 937 -66.56 -15.85 -36.93
N ASN A 938 -65.30 -15.55 -36.63
CA ASN A 938 -64.15 -16.35 -37.05
C ASN A 938 -63.83 -17.43 -36.00
N PRO A 939 -63.07 -18.48 -36.36
CA PRO A 939 -62.46 -19.39 -35.39
C PRO A 939 -61.66 -18.63 -34.31
N SER A 940 -61.47 -19.24 -33.14
CA SER A 940 -60.66 -18.63 -32.06
C SER A 940 -59.23 -18.34 -32.53
N CYS A 941 -58.57 -17.34 -31.93
CA CYS A 941 -57.19 -16.98 -32.28
C CYS A 941 -56.24 -18.18 -32.25
N GLY A 942 -56.40 -19.09 -31.28
CA GLY A 942 -55.61 -20.33 -31.21
C GLY A 942 -55.85 -21.29 -32.38
N ALA A 943 -57.10 -21.42 -32.85
CA ALA A 943 -57.40 -22.23 -34.03
C ALA A 943 -56.83 -21.62 -35.32
N CYS A 944 -56.83 -20.29 -35.44
CA CYS A 944 -56.19 -19.58 -36.54
C CYS A 944 -54.66 -19.70 -36.49
N GLU A 945 -54.05 -19.64 -35.30
CA GLU A 945 -52.61 -19.85 -35.10
C GLU A 945 -52.18 -21.25 -35.54
N GLU A 946 -52.91 -22.29 -35.12
CA GLU A 946 -52.65 -23.67 -35.55
C GLU A 946 -52.81 -23.87 -37.05
N ALA A 947 -53.84 -23.26 -37.66
CA ALA A 947 -54.07 -23.35 -39.10
C ALA A 947 -52.95 -22.70 -39.90
N LEU A 948 -52.52 -21.49 -39.52
CA LEU A 948 -51.37 -20.80 -40.13
C LEU A 948 -50.08 -21.59 -39.94
N HIS A 949 -49.83 -22.08 -38.73
CA HIS A 949 -48.63 -22.86 -38.42
C HIS A 949 -48.57 -24.14 -39.26
N ARG A 950 -49.71 -24.83 -39.46
CA ARG A 950 -49.79 -26.04 -40.29
C ARG A 950 -49.44 -25.76 -41.75
N GLU A 951 -49.96 -24.68 -42.34
CA GLU A 951 -49.61 -24.28 -43.71
C GLU A 951 -48.11 -23.95 -43.85
N ILE A 952 -47.54 -23.26 -42.87
CA ILE A 952 -46.12 -22.87 -42.89
C ILE A 952 -45.19 -24.07 -42.65
N SER A 953 -45.58 -25.02 -41.79
CA SER A 953 -44.72 -26.13 -41.39
C SER A 953 -44.25 -27.03 -42.54
N HIS A 954 -44.98 -27.04 -43.66
CA HIS A 954 -44.61 -27.81 -44.87
C HIS A 954 -43.33 -27.29 -45.53
N PHE A 955 -43.01 -26.01 -45.32
CA PHE A 955 -41.84 -25.35 -45.88
C PHE A 955 -40.65 -25.33 -44.91
N MET A 956 -40.86 -25.74 -43.65
CA MET A 956 -39.82 -25.72 -42.62
C MET A 956 -39.05 -27.05 -42.57
N PRO A 957 -37.73 -27.04 -42.35
CA PRO A 957 -36.92 -28.26 -42.31
C PRO A 957 -37.29 -29.15 -41.12
N LYS A 958 -37.61 -30.43 -41.37
CA LYS A 958 -37.99 -31.43 -40.34
C LYS A 958 -36.84 -31.92 -39.44
N ARG A 959 -35.63 -31.36 -39.56
CA ARG A 959 -34.39 -32.01 -39.11
C ARG A 959 -34.03 -31.82 -37.63
N ASN A 960 -34.88 -31.22 -36.79
CA ASN A 960 -34.72 -31.27 -35.32
C ASN A 960 -36.07 -30.99 -34.63
N PRO A 961 -36.66 -31.95 -33.90
CA PRO A 961 -37.93 -31.75 -33.20
C PRO A 961 -37.86 -30.77 -32.00
N HIS A 962 -36.66 -30.27 -31.66
CA HIS A 962 -36.41 -29.43 -30.47
C HIS A 962 -36.19 -27.94 -30.76
N THR A 963 -36.36 -27.48 -32.00
CA THR A 963 -36.21 -26.06 -32.36
C THR A 963 -37.45 -25.57 -33.11
N ASN A 964 -38.24 -24.70 -32.46
CA ASN A 964 -39.34 -23.98 -33.10
C ASN A 964 -38.78 -23.02 -34.15
N CYS A 965 -38.73 -23.47 -35.41
CA CYS A 965 -38.21 -22.70 -36.55
C CYS A 965 -39.12 -21.52 -36.98
N CYS A 966 -40.38 -21.51 -36.52
CA CYS A 966 -41.38 -20.51 -36.84
C CYS A 966 -42.33 -20.32 -35.64
N TRP A 967 -42.73 -19.07 -35.37
CA TRP A 967 -43.71 -18.71 -34.36
C TRP A 967 -44.81 -17.87 -35.01
N VAL A 968 -46.07 -18.22 -34.78
CA VAL A 968 -47.25 -17.52 -35.28
C VAL A 968 -48.01 -16.97 -34.10
N GLN A 969 -48.34 -15.67 -34.15
CA GLN A 969 -49.18 -15.01 -33.18
C GLN A 969 -50.37 -14.37 -33.91
N VAL A 970 -51.59 -14.75 -33.59
CA VAL A 970 -52.81 -14.12 -34.10
C VAL A 970 -53.33 -13.16 -33.03
N PHE A 971 -53.56 -11.91 -33.42
CA PHE A 971 -54.05 -10.90 -32.49
C PHE A 971 -55.57 -10.92 -32.43
N GLN A 972 -56.11 -10.82 -31.21
CA GLN A 972 -57.54 -10.63 -30.99
C GLN A 972 -57.97 -9.27 -31.57
N PRO A 973 -58.91 -9.21 -32.53
CA PRO A 973 -59.30 -7.96 -33.16
C PRO A 973 -60.21 -7.12 -32.25
N GLU A 974 -60.07 -5.79 -32.31
CA GLU A 974 -61.03 -4.88 -31.67
C GLU A 974 -62.36 -4.83 -32.44
N PRO A 975 -63.49 -4.46 -31.82
CA PRO A 975 -64.82 -4.48 -32.46
C PRO A 975 -64.90 -3.69 -33.78
N LYS A 976 -64.11 -2.62 -33.90
CA LYS A 976 -64.07 -1.72 -35.07
C LYS A 976 -63.12 -2.19 -36.18
N GLU A 977 -62.29 -3.19 -35.95
CA GLU A 977 -61.33 -3.64 -36.95
C GLU A 977 -62.00 -4.41 -38.10
N THR A 978 -61.50 -4.16 -39.31
CA THR A 978 -61.97 -4.74 -40.57
C THR A 978 -61.24 -6.03 -40.95
N PHE A 979 -60.05 -6.25 -40.41
CA PHE A 979 -59.17 -7.39 -40.70
C PHE A 979 -58.73 -8.08 -39.41
N MET A 980 -58.58 -9.40 -39.48
CA MET A 980 -57.75 -10.16 -38.54
C MET A 980 -56.27 -9.91 -38.87
N LYS A 981 -55.41 -9.90 -37.85
CA LYS A 981 -53.96 -9.70 -38.00
C LYS A 981 -53.19 -10.82 -37.34
N ALA A 982 -52.11 -11.25 -37.97
CA ALA A 982 -51.15 -12.20 -37.43
C ALA A 982 -49.71 -11.69 -37.66
N LEU A 983 -48.83 -12.01 -36.72
CA LEU A 983 -47.39 -11.82 -36.83
C LEU A 983 -46.72 -13.19 -36.90
N ILE A 984 -46.00 -13.44 -37.98
CA ILE A 984 -45.19 -14.64 -38.16
C ILE A 984 -43.72 -14.27 -37.95
N THR A 985 -43.04 -15.04 -37.11
CA THR A 985 -41.64 -14.84 -36.73
C THR A 985 -40.86 -16.10 -37.11
N PHE A 986 -39.99 -15.98 -38.11
CA PHE A 986 -39.16 -17.08 -38.62
C PHE A 986 -37.74 -17.01 -38.06
N ASP A 987 -37.05 -18.15 -37.94
CA ASP A 987 -35.60 -18.15 -37.76
C ASP A 987 -34.91 -17.42 -38.92
N GLY A 988 -34.03 -16.45 -38.61
CA GLY A 988 -33.31 -15.68 -39.62
C GLY A 988 -32.41 -16.52 -40.53
N ARG A 989 -32.03 -17.73 -40.13
CA ARG A 989 -31.30 -18.67 -40.99
C ARG A 989 -32.17 -19.22 -42.13
N LEU A 990 -33.49 -19.27 -41.96
CA LEU A 990 -34.47 -19.89 -42.86
C LEU A 990 -35.21 -18.85 -43.73
N HIS A 991 -34.52 -17.78 -44.12
CA HIS A 991 -35.11 -16.65 -44.85
C HIS A 991 -35.64 -17.00 -46.26
N LEU A 992 -35.13 -18.08 -46.88
CA LEU A 992 -35.60 -18.58 -48.18
C LEU A 992 -36.87 -19.42 -48.03
N GLU A 993 -36.91 -20.28 -47.01
CA GLU A 993 -38.06 -21.09 -46.62
C GLU A 993 -39.22 -20.20 -46.14
N ALA A 994 -38.90 -19.14 -45.39
CA ALA A 994 -39.86 -18.12 -44.97
C ALA A 994 -40.47 -17.37 -46.16
N ALA A 995 -39.68 -17.02 -47.18
CA ALA A 995 -40.20 -16.39 -48.40
C ALA A 995 -41.18 -17.30 -49.14
N LYS A 996 -40.81 -18.58 -49.36
CA LYS A 996 -41.68 -19.57 -50.00
C LYS A 996 -42.96 -19.83 -49.20
N ALA A 997 -42.87 -19.87 -47.88
CA ALA A 997 -44.03 -20.04 -47.01
C ALA A 997 -45.01 -18.86 -47.09
N LEU A 998 -44.50 -17.63 -47.16
CA LEU A 998 -45.32 -16.43 -47.28
C LEU A 998 -45.93 -16.27 -48.67
N GLU A 999 -45.19 -16.60 -49.74
CA GLU A 999 -45.73 -16.66 -51.10
C GLU A 999 -46.89 -17.67 -51.22
N HIS A 1000 -46.78 -18.81 -50.53
CA HIS A 1000 -47.84 -19.82 -50.49
C HIS A 1000 -49.06 -19.42 -49.66
N LEU A 1001 -48.87 -18.57 -48.64
CA LEU A 1001 -49.97 -18.06 -47.82
C LEU A 1001 -50.77 -16.97 -48.53
N GLU A 1002 -50.16 -16.22 -49.45
CA GLU A 1002 -50.84 -15.17 -50.21
C GLU A 1002 -52.05 -15.73 -50.99
N GLY A 1003 -53.23 -15.16 -50.78
CA GLY A 1003 -54.46 -15.55 -51.48
C GLY A 1003 -55.14 -16.82 -50.94
N LYS A 1004 -54.58 -17.53 -49.97
CA LYS A 1004 -55.20 -18.71 -49.35
C LYS A 1004 -56.29 -18.36 -48.34
N VAL A 1005 -57.22 -19.28 -48.12
CA VAL A 1005 -58.26 -19.18 -47.08
C VAL A 1005 -57.93 -20.14 -45.94
N LEU A 1006 -57.94 -19.66 -44.70
CA LEU A 1006 -57.71 -20.51 -43.52
C LEU A 1006 -58.85 -21.50 -43.33
N ARG A 1007 -58.53 -22.70 -42.83
CA ARG A 1007 -59.51 -23.73 -42.54
C ARG A 1007 -60.51 -23.24 -41.48
N GLY A 1008 -61.79 -23.20 -41.81
CA GLY A 1008 -62.85 -22.64 -40.95
C GLY A 1008 -63.20 -21.17 -41.22
N CYS A 1009 -62.50 -20.50 -42.14
CA CYS A 1009 -62.87 -19.19 -42.67
C CYS A 1009 -63.67 -19.32 -43.98
N LEU A 1010 -64.45 -18.30 -44.32
CA LEU A 1010 -65.28 -18.24 -45.53
C LEU A 1010 -64.44 -17.98 -46.79
N SER A 1011 -64.94 -18.36 -47.97
CA SER A 1011 -64.23 -18.31 -49.28
C SER A 1011 -63.60 -16.94 -49.61
N TRP A 1012 -64.22 -15.86 -49.16
CA TRP A 1012 -63.77 -14.48 -49.38
C TRP A 1012 -62.71 -14.00 -48.37
N GLN A 1013 -62.41 -14.78 -47.32
CA GLN A 1013 -61.42 -14.44 -46.28
C GLN A 1013 -60.00 -14.84 -46.70
N LYS A 1014 -59.57 -14.34 -47.86
CA LYS A 1014 -58.22 -14.59 -48.40
C LYS A 1014 -57.17 -13.85 -47.57
N ILE A 1015 -56.05 -14.53 -47.33
CA ILE A 1015 -54.89 -14.03 -46.62
C ILE A 1015 -54.07 -13.10 -47.52
N THR A 1016 -53.55 -12.03 -46.94
CA THR A 1016 -52.66 -11.05 -47.57
C THR A 1016 -51.45 -10.80 -46.68
N CYS A 1017 -50.25 -10.83 -47.26
CA CYS A 1017 -48.99 -10.69 -46.55
C CYS A 1017 -48.39 -9.29 -46.80
N GLN A 1018 -47.98 -8.61 -45.74
CA GLN A 1018 -47.29 -7.32 -45.86
C GLN A 1018 -45.83 -7.53 -46.32
N ARG A 1019 -45.46 -7.01 -47.49
CA ARG A 1019 -44.11 -7.10 -48.09
C ARG A 1019 -43.07 -6.18 -47.42
N LEU A 1020 -43.01 -6.13 -46.09
CA LEU A 1020 -42.02 -5.34 -45.33
C LEU A 1020 -41.46 -6.13 -44.14
N PHE A 1021 -40.24 -6.64 -44.29
CA PHE A 1021 -39.54 -7.48 -43.33
C PHE A 1021 -38.67 -6.65 -42.39
N HIS A 1022 -38.62 -7.05 -41.11
CA HIS A 1022 -37.82 -6.38 -40.08
C HIS A 1022 -36.84 -7.34 -39.41
N SER A 1023 -35.63 -6.87 -39.11
CA SER A 1023 -34.61 -7.60 -38.34
C SER A 1023 -33.82 -6.65 -37.44
N TYR A 1024 -33.32 -7.15 -36.31
CA TYR A 1024 -32.60 -6.33 -35.32
C TYR A 1024 -31.28 -6.99 -34.91
N ILE A 1025 -30.25 -6.20 -34.65
CA ILE A 1025 -28.97 -6.65 -34.10
C ILE A 1025 -28.53 -5.68 -33.01
N SER A 1026 -27.96 -6.17 -31.90
CA SER A 1026 -27.60 -5.33 -30.75
C SER A 1026 -26.19 -5.58 -30.24
N CYS A 1027 -25.54 -4.54 -29.72
CA CYS A 1027 -24.24 -4.60 -29.04
C CYS A 1027 -24.22 -3.75 -27.77
N SER A 1028 -23.27 -3.99 -26.88
CA SER A 1028 -23.09 -3.19 -25.65
C SER A 1028 -22.52 -1.81 -25.95
N SER A 1029 -22.65 -0.87 -25.01
CA SER A 1029 -22.05 0.47 -25.09
C SER A 1029 -20.55 0.44 -25.37
N PHE A 1030 -19.81 -0.45 -24.70
CA PHE A 1030 -18.36 -0.60 -24.87
C PHE A 1030 -17.98 -1.07 -26.26
N VAL A 1031 -18.74 -2.01 -26.83
CA VAL A 1031 -18.52 -2.47 -28.22
C VAL A 1031 -18.86 -1.36 -29.21
N TYR A 1032 -20.00 -0.69 -29.04
CA TYR A 1032 -20.43 0.42 -29.89
C TYR A 1032 -19.40 1.55 -29.94
N ALA A 1033 -18.81 1.93 -28.79
CA ALA A 1033 -17.82 2.99 -28.71
C ALA A 1033 -16.60 2.73 -29.61
N VAL A 1034 -16.21 1.46 -29.79
CA VAL A 1034 -15.06 1.08 -30.61
C VAL A 1034 -15.43 0.93 -32.09
N ILE A 1035 -16.61 0.39 -32.40
CA ILE A 1035 -17.01 0.09 -33.80
C ILE A 1035 -17.80 1.21 -34.48
N LYS A 1036 -18.12 2.30 -33.77
CA LYS A 1036 -19.02 3.39 -34.23
C LYS A 1036 -18.71 3.85 -35.66
N GLN A 1037 -17.46 4.18 -35.94
CA GLN A 1037 -17.05 4.70 -37.25
C GLN A 1037 -17.25 3.67 -38.39
N GLN A 1038 -16.96 2.39 -38.13
CA GLN A 1038 -17.17 1.32 -39.11
C GLN A 1038 -18.66 1.04 -39.32
N LEU A 1039 -19.43 1.08 -38.22
CA LEU A 1039 -20.87 0.88 -38.25
C LEU A 1039 -21.57 1.99 -39.05
N ASP A 1040 -21.21 3.25 -38.83
CA ASP A 1040 -21.78 4.38 -39.55
C ASP A 1040 -21.47 4.32 -41.07
N SER A 1041 -20.24 3.92 -41.43
CA SER A 1041 -19.82 3.69 -42.82
C SER A 1041 -20.64 2.57 -43.48
N LEU A 1042 -20.84 1.46 -42.75
CA LEU A 1042 -21.62 0.32 -43.23
C LEU A 1042 -23.09 0.71 -43.45
N LEU A 1043 -23.69 1.45 -42.52
CA LEU A 1043 -25.06 1.93 -42.63
C LEU A 1043 -25.25 2.92 -43.79
N ALA A 1044 -24.25 3.75 -44.08
CA ALA A 1044 -24.27 4.64 -45.25
C ALA A 1044 -24.30 3.85 -46.57
N SER A 1045 -23.67 2.67 -46.62
CA SER A 1045 -23.72 1.80 -47.81
C SER A 1045 -25.12 1.22 -48.05
N PHE A 1046 -25.86 0.89 -46.99
CA PHE A 1046 -27.21 0.32 -47.08
C PHE A 1046 -28.27 1.31 -47.55
N LYS A 1047 -28.07 2.62 -47.37
CA LYS A 1047 -28.99 3.64 -47.90
C LYS A 1047 -29.11 3.64 -49.42
N ARG A 1048 -28.17 3.00 -50.14
CA ARG A 1048 -28.19 2.89 -51.62
C ARG A 1048 -29.03 1.71 -52.12
N VAL A 1049 -29.49 0.82 -51.23
CA VAL A 1049 -30.27 -0.37 -51.59
C VAL A 1049 -31.75 0.01 -51.75
N LYS A 1050 -32.28 -0.06 -52.98
CA LYS A 1050 -33.69 0.24 -53.25
C LYS A 1050 -34.61 -0.70 -52.47
N GLY A 1051 -35.55 -0.14 -51.70
CA GLY A 1051 -36.53 -0.93 -50.93
C GLY A 1051 -36.03 -1.41 -49.56
N ALA A 1052 -34.88 -0.94 -49.08
CA ALA A 1052 -34.34 -1.23 -47.76
C ALA A 1052 -34.06 0.04 -46.94
N GLY A 1053 -34.14 -0.08 -45.62
CA GLY A 1053 -33.93 0.99 -44.65
C GLY A 1053 -33.20 0.47 -43.40
N CYS A 1054 -32.41 1.33 -42.76
CA CYS A 1054 -31.71 1.01 -41.51
C CYS A 1054 -31.78 2.18 -40.52
N SER A 1055 -31.98 1.89 -39.24
CA SER A 1055 -31.93 2.87 -38.14
C SER A 1055 -31.17 2.32 -36.94
N ILE A 1056 -30.57 3.21 -36.13
CA ILE A 1056 -29.95 2.85 -34.85
C ILE A 1056 -30.86 3.36 -33.72
N GLU A 1057 -31.11 2.51 -32.73
CA GLU A 1057 -31.90 2.80 -31.53
C GLU A 1057 -31.05 2.51 -30.28
N ALA A 1058 -31.06 3.40 -29.29
CA ALA A 1058 -30.42 3.19 -28.00
C ALA A 1058 -31.44 2.61 -27.00
N ASN A 1059 -31.12 1.50 -26.35
CA ASN A 1059 -31.95 0.91 -25.31
C ASN A 1059 -31.62 1.54 -23.94
N GLY A 1060 -32.60 1.62 -23.04
CA GLY A 1060 -32.44 2.16 -21.68
C GLY A 1060 -31.44 1.42 -20.79
N ASN A 1061 -30.99 0.21 -21.18
CA ASN A 1061 -29.94 -0.56 -20.50
C ASN A 1061 -28.51 -0.24 -21.00
N GLY A 1062 -28.35 0.79 -21.84
CA GLY A 1062 -27.05 1.19 -22.41
C GLY A 1062 -26.58 0.38 -23.63
N SER A 1063 -27.39 -0.53 -24.17
CA SER A 1063 -27.08 -1.24 -25.43
C SER A 1063 -27.59 -0.50 -26.67
N TYR A 1064 -26.88 -0.64 -27.80
CA TYR A 1064 -27.27 -0.07 -29.09
C TYR A 1064 -27.84 -1.17 -29.98
N ARG A 1065 -28.95 -0.87 -30.67
CA ARG A 1065 -29.64 -1.79 -31.58
C ARG A 1065 -29.73 -1.18 -32.98
N VAL A 1066 -29.33 -1.93 -33.99
CA VAL A 1066 -29.53 -1.59 -35.40
C VAL A 1066 -30.76 -2.32 -35.92
N ARG A 1067 -31.74 -1.58 -36.42
CA ARG A 1067 -32.94 -2.07 -37.09
C ARG A 1067 -32.71 -2.07 -38.59
N ILE A 1068 -33.01 -3.19 -39.23
CA ILE A 1068 -32.98 -3.41 -40.67
C ILE A 1068 -34.41 -3.65 -41.15
N SER A 1069 -34.84 -2.94 -42.20
CA SER A 1069 -36.10 -3.17 -42.88
C SER A 1069 -35.88 -3.35 -44.38
N ALA A 1070 -36.50 -4.35 -45.02
CA ALA A 1070 -36.49 -4.45 -46.48
C ALA A 1070 -37.77 -5.12 -47.03
N ASN A 1071 -38.04 -4.90 -48.32
CA ASN A 1071 -39.18 -5.48 -49.04
C ASN A 1071 -39.03 -6.97 -49.40
N ALA A 1072 -37.81 -7.52 -49.30
CA ALA A 1072 -37.51 -8.93 -49.54
C ALA A 1072 -36.64 -9.52 -48.43
N THR A 1073 -36.90 -10.78 -48.05
CA THR A 1073 -36.13 -11.49 -47.00
C THR A 1073 -34.67 -11.67 -47.38
N LYS A 1074 -34.37 -11.87 -48.67
CA LYS A 1074 -33.01 -11.95 -49.21
C LYS A 1074 -32.21 -10.67 -48.96
N THR A 1075 -32.82 -9.51 -49.19
CA THR A 1075 -32.19 -8.21 -48.96
C THR A 1075 -31.90 -7.96 -47.48
N VAL A 1076 -32.79 -8.38 -46.57
CA VAL A 1076 -32.53 -8.33 -45.13
C VAL A 1076 -31.32 -9.18 -44.75
N ALA A 1077 -31.22 -10.41 -45.28
CA ALA A 1077 -30.11 -11.31 -45.00
C ALA A 1077 -28.76 -10.78 -45.53
N GLU A 1078 -28.75 -10.19 -46.73
CA GLU A 1078 -27.55 -9.60 -47.34
C GLU A 1078 -27.01 -8.40 -46.56
N MET A 1079 -27.88 -7.49 -46.09
CA MET A 1079 -27.44 -6.36 -45.26
C MET A 1079 -27.04 -6.77 -43.84
N ARG A 1080 -27.58 -7.87 -43.34
CA ARG A 1080 -27.34 -8.35 -41.98
C ARG A 1080 -25.98 -9.00 -41.77
N ARG A 1081 -25.50 -9.81 -42.73
CA ARG A 1081 -24.21 -10.53 -42.62
C ARG A 1081 -23.02 -9.63 -42.22
N PRO A 1082 -22.76 -8.49 -42.89
CA PRO A 1082 -21.65 -7.62 -42.51
C PRO A 1082 -21.87 -6.90 -41.16
N LEU A 1083 -23.11 -6.62 -40.74
CA LEU A 1083 -23.41 -6.11 -39.41
C LEU A 1083 -23.07 -7.13 -38.31
N GLU A 1084 -23.39 -8.40 -38.54
CA GLU A 1084 -23.06 -9.49 -37.61
C GLU A 1084 -21.56 -9.70 -37.47
N ALA A 1085 -20.82 -9.64 -38.58
CA ALA A 1085 -19.36 -9.74 -38.56
C ALA A 1085 -18.73 -8.62 -37.72
N LEU A 1086 -19.26 -7.40 -37.80
CA LEU A 1086 -18.76 -6.25 -37.04
C LEU A 1086 -19.17 -6.30 -35.55
N MET A 1087 -20.41 -6.68 -35.25
CA MET A 1087 -20.97 -6.60 -33.89
C MET A 1087 -20.67 -7.82 -33.01
N ASN A 1088 -20.37 -8.99 -33.57
CA ASN A 1088 -20.02 -10.19 -32.78
C ASN A 1088 -18.53 -10.28 -32.42
N GLY A 1089 -17.70 -9.46 -33.05
CA GLY A 1089 -16.25 -9.44 -32.83
C GLY A 1089 -15.55 -10.70 -33.34
N ARG A 1090 -14.22 -10.68 -33.31
CA ARG A 1090 -13.37 -11.80 -33.72
C ARG A 1090 -13.10 -12.68 -32.51
N THR A 1091 -13.38 -13.98 -32.63
CA THR A 1091 -13.08 -14.96 -31.58
C THR A 1091 -11.66 -15.46 -31.76
N ILE A 1092 -10.84 -15.41 -30.69
CA ILE A 1092 -9.47 -15.92 -30.73
C ILE A 1092 -9.51 -17.44 -30.74
N LYS A 1093 -8.89 -18.06 -31.75
CA LYS A 1093 -8.70 -19.51 -31.82
C LYS A 1093 -7.23 -19.78 -32.12
N HIS A 1094 -6.46 -20.09 -31.09
CA HIS A 1094 -5.04 -20.40 -31.20
C HIS A 1094 -4.72 -21.70 -30.46
N ALA A 1095 -3.99 -22.62 -31.12
CA ALA A 1095 -3.71 -23.95 -30.57
C ALA A 1095 -2.89 -23.92 -29.27
N GLY A 1096 -2.07 -22.87 -29.07
CA GLY A 1096 -1.27 -22.69 -27.86
C GLY A 1096 -2.02 -22.08 -26.65
N LEU A 1097 -3.27 -21.64 -26.80
CA LEU A 1097 -4.05 -21.08 -25.68
C LEU A 1097 -4.90 -22.19 -25.03
N THR A 1098 -4.29 -22.94 -24.11
CA THR A 1098 -4.99 -23.95 -23.31
C THR A 1098 -5.92 -23.30 -22.28
N PRO A 1099 -6.92 -24.02 -21.76
CA PRO A 1099 -7.79 -23.54 -20.67
C PRO A 1099 -7.01 -23.04 -19.45
N SER A 1100 -5.87 -23.67 -19.13
CA SER A 1100 -4.99 -23.26 -18.03
C SER A 1100 -4.28 -21.92 -18.28
N ILE A 1101 -3.91 -21.62 -19.53
CA ILE A 1101 -3.31 -20.32 -19.88
C ILE A 1101 -4.37 -19.22 -19.84
N LEU A 1102 -5.58 -19.51 -20.31
CA LEU A 1102 -6.69 -18.56 -20.30
C LEU A 1102 -7.17 -18.25 -18.87
N GLN A 1103 -6.96 -19.15 -17.91
CA GLN A 1103 -7.22 -18.88 -16.50
C GLN A 1103 -6.32 -17.77 -15.92
N HIS A 1104 -5.15 -17.49 -16.49
CA HIS A 1104 -4.32 -16.36 -16.04
C HIS A 1104 -5.02 -15.01 -16.25
N LEU A 1105 -6.00 -14.92 -17.16
CA LEU A 1105 -6.82 -13.71 -17.33
C LEU A 1105 -7.71 -13.41 -16.12
N PHE A 1106 -7.85 -14.34 -15.16
CA PHE A 1106 -8.50 -14.10 -13.87
C PHE A 1106 -7.61 -13.36 -12.86
N SER A 1107 -6.29 -13.33 -13.06
CA SER A 1107 -5.37 -12.66 -12.14
C SER A 1107 -5.43 -11.14 -12.29
N ARG A 1108 -4.94 -10.40 -11.28
CA ARG A 1108 -4.83 -8.93 -11.37
C ARG A 1108 -3.95 -8.50 -12.55
N ASP A 1109 -2.88 -9.24 -12.80
CA ASP A 1109 -1.96 -9.00 -13.91
C ASP A 1109 -2.61 -9.30 -15.26
N GLY A 1110 -3.39 -10.37 -15.36
CA GLY A 1110 -4.16 -10.70 -16.55
C GLY A 1110 -5.19 -9.62 -16.90
N ILE A 1111 -5.88 -9.07 -15.89
CA ILE A 1111 -6.80 -7.94 -16.06
C ILE A 1111 -6.04 -6.67 -16.49
N HIS A 1112 -4.87 -6.41 -15.91
CA HIS A 1112 -4.04 -5.27 -16.29
C HIS A 1112 -3.53 -5.39 -17.73
N LEU A 1113 -3.07 -6.58 -18.13
CA LEU A 1113 -2.65 -6.91 -19.49
C LEU A 1113 -3.78 -6.63 -20.50
N MET A 1114 -4.99 -7.14 -20.23
CA MET A 1114 -6.16 -6.88 -21.08
C MET A 1114 -6.44 -5.37 -21.21
N ARG A 1115 -6.44 -4.63 -20.10
CA ARG A 1115 -6.70 -3.17 -20.11
C ARG A 1115 -5.60 -2.38 -20.80
N SER A 1116 -4.36 -2.85 -20.74
CA SER A 1116 -3.22 -2.24 -21.44
C SER A 1116 -3.36 -2.42 -22.95
N LEU A 1117 -3.65 -3.65 -23.38
CA LEU A 1117 -3.85 -3.98 -24.80
C LEU A 1117 -5.07 -3.25 -25.40
N GLN A 1118 -6.17 -3.16 -24.64
CA GLN A 1118 -7.36 -2.39 -25.03
C GLN A 1118 -7.03 -0.90 -25.26
N ARG A 1119 -6.22 -0.30 -24.38
CA ARG A 1119 -5.78 1.11 -24.50
C ARG A 1119 -4.84 1.32 -25.69
N GLU A 1120 -3.87 0.44 -25.87
CA GLU A 1120 -2.85 0.54 -26.92
C GLU A 1120 -3.45 0.36 -28.32
N THR A 1121 -4.29 -0.66 -28.49
CA THR A 1121 -4.84 -1.03 -29.81
C THR A 1121 -6.17 -0.33 -30.11
N ARG A 1122 -6.72 0.43 -29.15
CA ARG A 1122 -8.08 1.00 -29.20
C ARG A 1122 -9.14 -0.05 -29.53
N THR A 1123 -8.98 -1.26 -28.98
CA THR A 1123 -9.94 -2.36 -29.13
C THR A 1123 -10.65 -2.63 -27.81
N TYR A 1124 -11.76 -3.36 -27.87
CA TYR A 1124 -12.41 -3.91 -26.70
C TYR A 1124 -12.25 -5.44 -26.68
N ILE A 1125 -11.74 -5.98 -25.58
CA ILE A 1125 -11.52 -7.41 -25.37
C ILE A 1125 -12.53 -7.91 -24.34
N SER A 1126 -13.38 -8.86 -24.71
CA SER A 1126 -14.35 -9.53 -23.85
C SER A 1126 -13.87 -10.95 -23.55
N PHE A 1127 -13.81 -11.31 -22.26
CA PHE A 1127 -13.50 -12.65 -21.81
C PHE A 1127 -14.69 -13.25 -21.05
N ASP A 1128 -15.18 -14.40 -21.51
CA ASP A 1128 -16.26 -15.14 -20.86
C ASP A 1128 -15.69 -16.16 -19.88
N ARG A 1129 -16.05 -16.03 -18.60
CA ARG A 1129 -15.53 -16.85 -17.50
C ARG A 1129 -16.01 -18.30 -17.55
N HIS A 1130 -17.20 -18.55 -18.10
CA HIS A 1130 -17.81 -19.87 -18.12
C HIS A 1130 -17.40 -20.68 -19.35
N SER A 1131 -17.30 -20.03 -20.51
CA SER A 1131 -16.88 -20.67 -21.76
C SER A 1131 -15.37 -20.58 -22.02
N LEU A 1132 -14.63 -19.83 -21.20
CA LEU A 1132 -13.21 -19.47 -21.39
C LEU A 1132 -12.94 -18.84 -22.77
N GLY A 1133 -13.96 -18.27 -23.42
CA GLY A 1133 -13.84 -17.68 -24.74
C GLY A 1133 -13.39 -16.21 -24.69
N VAL A 1134 -12.39 -15.86 -25.51
CA VAL A 1134 -11.94 -14.47 -25.70
C VAL A 1134 -12.42 -13.93 -27.05
N ARG A 1135 -13.06 -12.76 -27.04
CA ARG A 1135 -13.53 -12.03 -28.22
C ARG A 1135 -12.95 -10.62 -28.27
N ILE A 1136 -12.45 -10.22 -29.44
CA ILE A 1136 -11.88 -8.88 -29.70
C ILE A 1136 -12.81 -8.11 -30.64
N PHE A 1137 -13.11 -6.86 -30.27
CA PHE A 1137 -13.97 -5.93 -31.01
C PHE A 1137 -13.14 -4.70 -31.40
N GLY A 1138 -13.14 -4.34 -32.68
CA GLY A 1138 -12.27 -3.29 -33.21
C GLY A 1138 -12.33 -3.20 -34.73
N SER A 1139 -11.54 -2.28 -35.32
CA SER A 1139 -11.28 -2.33 -36.75
C SER A 1139 -10.62 -3.68 -37.11
N PRO A 1140 -10.82 -4.21 -38.33
CA PRO A 1140 -10.23 -5.48 -38.73
C PRO A 1140 -8.71 -5.54 -38.50
N ASP A 1141 -8.02 -4.44 -38.79
CA ASP A 1141 -6.57 -4.32 -38.64
C ASP A 1141 -6.16 -4.23 -37.15
N ALA A 1142 -6.86 -3.41 -36.36
CA ALA A 1142 -6.56 -3.27 -34.93
C ALA A 1142 -6.87 -4.54 -34.14
N ALA A 1143 -7.94 -5.24 -34.50
CA ALA A 1143 -8.31 -6.52 -33.89
C ALA A 1143 -7.28 -7.61 -34.18
N ALA A 1144 -6.69 -7.64 -35.39
CA ALA A 1144 -5.63 -8.57 -35.74
C ALA A 1144 -4.33 -8.30 -34.95
N VAL A 1145 -3.96 -7.03 -34.79
CA VAL A 1145 -2.79 -6.62 -33.97
C VAL A 1145 -3.01 -6.96 -32.49
N ALA A 1146 -4.22 -6.70 -31.96
CA ALA A 1146 -4.57 -7.04 -30.60
C ALA A 1146 -4.55 -8.56 -30.34
N GLU A 1147 -5.01 -9.36 -31.30
CA GLU A 1147 -4.97 -10.84 -31.22
C GLU A 1147 -3.52 -11.34 -31.11
N GLN A 1148 -2.64 -10.90 -32.00
CA GLN A 1148 -1.23 -11.32 -31.98
C GLN A 1148 -0.52 -10.93 -30.69
N LYS A 1149 -0.67 -9.68 -30.24
CA LYS A 1149 -0.06 -9.19 -28.99
C LYS A 1149 -0.61 -9.92 -27.76
N MET A 1150 -1.90 -10.24 -27.74
CA MET A 1150 -2.51 -10.95 -26.62
C MET A 1150 -1.98 -12.39 -26.52
N ILE A 1151 -1.87 -13.10 -27.65
CA ILE A 1151 -1.30 -14.46 -27.68
C ILE A 1151 0.15 -14.44 -27.20
N GLN A 1152 0.97 -13.53 -27.74
CA GLN A 1152 2.38 -13.42 -27.37
C GLN A 1152 2.56 -13.10 -25.88
N SER A 1153 1.80 -12.13 -25.36
CA SER A 1153 1.93 -11.69 -23.96
C SER A 1153 1.44 -12.74 -22.96
N LEU A 1154 0.41 -13.51 -23.31
CA LEU A 1154 -0.10 -14.58 -22.45
C LEU A 1154 0.83 -15.78 -22.41
N LEU A 1155 1.41 -16.16 -23.56
CA LEU A 1155 2.41 -17.24 -23.61
C LEU A 1155 3.67 -16.84 -22.84
N SER A 1156 4.17 -15.62 -23.03
CA SER A 1156 5.32 -15.12 -22.25
C SER A 1156 5.03 -15.05 -20.76
N TYR A 1157 3.82 -14.62 -20.35
CA TYR A 1157 3.42 -14.57 -18.94
C TYR A 1157 3.33 -15.97 -18.31
N HIS A 1158 2.85 -16.95 -19.08
CA HIS A 1158 2.78 -18.33 -18.61
C HIS A 1158 4.16 -18.95 -18.40
N GLU A 1159 5.08 -18.69 -19.34
CA GLU A 1159 6.48 -19.14 -19.26
C GLU A 1159 7.26 -18.41 -18.17
N SER A 1160 6.91 -17.16 -17.85
CA SER A 1160 7.59 -16.34 -16.83
C SER A 1160 7.05 -16.51 -15.40
N LYS A 1161 6.21 -17.51 -15.13
CA LYS A 1161 5.61 -17.66 -13.79
C LYS A 1161 6.68 -18.06 -12.77
N GLN A 1162 6.97 -17.14 -11.85
CA GLN A 1162 7.87 -17.35 -10.73
C GLN A 1162 7.36 -18.49 -9.84
N LEU A 1163 8.17 -19.54 -9.68
CA LEU A 1163 7.91 -20.69 -8.82
C LEU A 1163 8.57 -20.47 -7.46
N GLU A 1164 7.92 -20.87 -6.36
CA GLU A 1164 8.40 -20.61 -5.00
C GLU A 1164 8.71 -21.91 -4.24
N VAL A 1165 9.81 -21.90 -3.49
CA VAL A 1165 10.24 -22.96 -2.56
C VAL A 1165 10.40 -22.36 -1.16
N CYS A 1166 9.61 -22.82 -0.20
CA CYS A 1166 9.65 -22.36 1.18
C CYS A 1166 10.87 -22.95 1.92
N LEU A 1167 11.62 -22.07 2.58
CA LEU A 1167 12.71 -22.41 3.50
C LEU A 1167 12.25 -22.46 4.97
N ARG A 1168 10.94 -22.31 5.19
CA ARG A 1168 10.31 -22.32 6.50
C ARG A 1168 9.05 -23.16 6.46
N GLY A 1169 8.87 -24.02 7.46
CA GLY A 1169 7.70 -24.87 7.58
C GLY A 1169 7.81 -25.86 8.73
N PRO A 1170 6.70 -26.54 9.09
CA PRO A 1170 6.71 -27.61 10.07
C PRO A 1170 7.65 -28.73 9.61
N GLY A 1171 8.75 -28.92 10.36
CA GLY A 1171 9.79 -29.91 10.07
C GLY A 1171 11.06 -29.37 9.39
N LEU A 1172 11.17 -28.06 9.12
CA LEU A 1172 12.42 -27.46 8.63
C LEU A 1172 13.19 -26.78 9.78
N PRO A 1173 14.53 -26.87 9.82
CA PRO A 1173 15.32 -26.25 10.87
C PRO A 1173 15.29 -24.71 10.77
N PRO A 1174 15.32 -23.97 11.89
CA PRO A 1174 15.14 -22.52 11.92
C PRO A 1174 16.30 -21.75 11.28
N ASP A 1175 17.48 -22.36 11.13
CA ASP A 1175 18.67 -21.80 10.50
C ASP A 1175 18.82 -22.20 9.02
N LEU A 1176 17.86 -22.92 8.44
CA LEU A 1176 17.92 -23.43 7.07
C LEU A 1176 18.27 -22.34 6.05
N MET A 1177 17.65 -21.17 6.14
CA MET A 1177 17.95 -20.05 5.25
C MET A 1177 19.41 -19.58 5.37
N LYS A 1178 19.96 -19.55 6.60
CA LYS A 1178 21.36 -19.19 6.83
C LYS A 1178 22.31 -20.23 6.25
N GLU A 1179 22.00 -21.52 6.42
CA GLU A 1179 22.81 -22.61 5.87
C GLU A 1179 22.76 -22.66 4.33
N VAL A 1180 21.59 -22.40 3.74
CA VAL A 1180 21.45 -22.21 2.28
C VAL A 1180 22.33 -21.07 1.78
N VAL A 1181 22.32 -19.92 2.46
CA VAL A 1181 23.16 -18.76 2.10
C VAL A 1181 24.65 -19.07 2.26
N LYS A 1182 25.06 -19.78 3.31
CA LYS A 1182 26.45 -20.20 3.49
C LYS A 1182 26.91 -21.19 2.40
N LYS A 1183 26.06 -22.15 2.04
CA LYS A 1183 26.41 -23.23 1.08
C LYS A 1183 26.42 -22.76 -0.37
N PHE A 1184 25.53 -21.85 -0.76
CA PHE A 1184 25.37 -21.39 -2.15
C PHE A 1184 25.69 -19.91 -2.39
N GLY A 1185 26.00 -19.16 -1.34
CA GLY A 1185 26.19 -17.73 -1.38
C GLY A 1185 24.86 -16.95 -1.31
N PRO A 1186 24.91 -15.66 -0.94
CA PRO A 1186 23.73 -14.79 -0.77
C PRO A 1186 22.99 -14.48 -2.08
N ASP A 1187 23.70 -14.51 -3.21
CA ASP A 1187 23.11 -14.41 -4.56
C ASP A 1187 22.66 -15.78 -5.13
N LEU A 1188 22.73 -16.84 -4.31
CA LEU A 1188 22.49 -18.23 -4.69
C LEU A 1188 23.31 -18.68 -5.92
N HIS A 1189 24.52 -18.13 -6.12
CA HIS A 1189 25.38 -18.45 -7.26
C HIS A 1189 25.73 -19.94 -7.32
N GLY A 1190 26.02 -20.57 -6.18
CA GLY A 1190 26.29 -22.01 -6.13
C GLY A 1190 25.08 -22.85 -6.53
N LEU A 1191 23.86 -22.33 -6.38
CA LEU A 1191 22.64 -22.99 -6.88
C LEU A 1191 22.51 -22.82 -8.41
N LYS A 1192 22.89 -21.65 -8.95
CA LYS A 1192 22.98 -21.40 -10.40
C LYS A 1192 24.00 -22.29 -11.10
N GLU A 1193 25.13 -22.57 -10.45
CA GLU A 1193 26.14 -23.51 -10.97
C GLU A 1193 25.61 -24.95 -11.02
N LYS A 1194 24.85 -25.38 -9.99
CA LYS A 1194 24.24 -26.71 -9.95
C LYS A 1194 23.08 -26.88 -10.93
N ILE A 1195 22.32 -25.82 -11.18
CA ILE A 1195 21.15 -25.84 -12.07
C ILE A 1195 21.27 -24.69 -13.09
N PRO A 1196 22.05 -24.90 -14.18
CA PRO A 1196 22.27 -23.88 -15.19
C PRO A 1196 20.99 -23.59 -15.99
N GLY A 1197 20.76 -22.32 -16.33
CA GLY A 1197 19.63 -21.88 -17.16
C GLY A 1197 18.39 -21.39 -16.40
N SER A 1198 18.40 -21.41 -15.06
CA SER A 1198 17.33 -20.86 -14.22
C SER A 1198 17.82 -19.70 -13.34
N GLU A 1199 16.98 -18.69 -13.14
CA GLU A 1199 17.30 -17.55 -12.27
C GLU A 1199 16.67 -17.74 -10.89
N PHE A 1200 17.51 -17.68 -9.84
CA PHE A 1200 17.11 -17.82 -8.45
C PHE A 1200 17.22 -16.49 -7.71
N THR A 1201 16.23 -16.20 -6.89
CA THR A 1201 16.19 -15.03 -6.00
C THR A 1201 15.74 -15.46 -4.61
N LEU A 1202 16.41 -14.97 -3.57
CA LEU A 1202 16.07 -15.26 -2.18
C LEU A 1202 15.23 -14.13 -1.59
N ASP A 1203 14.03 -14.43 -1.13
CA ASP A 1203 13.24 -13.53 -0.29
C ASP A 1203 13.46 -13.88 1.19
N SER A 1204 14.32 -13.09 1.84
CA SER A 1204 14.65 -13.29 3.25
C SER A 1204 13.52 -12.93 4.22
N ARG A 1205 12.51 -12.18 3.78
CA ARG A 1205 11.37 -11.79 4.63
C ARG A 1205 10.32 -12.89 4.68
N HIS A 1206 10.03 -13.49 3.53
CA HIS A 1206 9.06 -14.57 3.42
C HIS A 1206 9.68 -15.96 3.59
N HIS A 1207 11.02 -16.04 3.65
CA HIS A 1207 11.78 -17.29 3.72
C HIS A 1207 11.50 -18.17 2.50
N VAL A 1208 11.59 -17.59 1.31
CA VAL A 1208 11.25 -18.27 0.05
C VAL A 1208 12.39 -18.10 -0.96
N ILE A 1209 12.72 -19.18 -1.68
CA ILE A 1209 13.51 -19.11 -2.91
C ILE A 1209 12.52 -19.02 -4.07
N SER A 1210 12.58 -17.91 -4.78
CA SER A 1210 11.81 -17.73 -6.00
C SER A 1210 12.66 -18.10 -7.23
N ILE A 1211 12.07 -18.88 -8.11
CA ILE A 1211 12.69 -19.57 -9.23
C ILE A 1211 12.01 -19.13 -10.53
N HIS A 1212 12.78 -18.65 -11.50
CA HIS A 1212 12.32 -18.48 -12.87
C HIS A 1212 12.80 -19.67 -13.69
N GLY A 1213 11.92 -20.67 -13.83
CA GLY A 1213 12.23 -21.96 -14.46
C GLY A 1213 11.01 -22.87 -14.56
N ASP A 1214 11.20 -24.10 -15.04
CA ASP A 1214 10.15 -25.10 -15.17
C ASP A 1214 9.85 -25.85 -13.85
N LYS A 1215 8.76 -26.63 -13.84
CA LYS A 1215 8.37 -27.43 -12.66
C LYS A 1215 9.46 -28.44 -12.24
N GLU A 1216 10.29 -28.89 -13.18
CA GLU A 1216 11.39 -29.82 -12.90
C GLU A 1216 12.52 -29.14 -12.11
N THR A 1217 12.85 -27.90 -12.47
CA THR A 1217 13.81 -27.05 -11.77
C THR A 1217 13.39 -26.84 -10.32
N LYS A 1218 12.10 -26.52 -10.08
CA LYS A 1218 11.57 -26.39 -8.71
C LYS A 1218 11.78 -27.65 -7.88
N ARG A 1219 11.45 -28.83 -8.42
CA ARG A 1219 11.58 -30.11 -7.70
C ARG A 1219 13.05 -30.42 -7.35
N LYS A 1220 14.00 -30.08 -8.24
CA LYS A 1220 15.44 -30.21 -7.96
C LYS A 1220 15.88 -29.29 -6.82
N VAL A 1221 15.41 -28.06 -6.78
CA VAL A 1221 15.70 -27.12 -5.67
C VAL A 1221 15.11 -27.62 -4.35
N GLU A 1222 13.88 -28.11 -4.35
CA GLU A 1222 13.25 -28.68 -3.15
C GLU A 1222 14.05 -29.85 -2.57
N LEU A 1223 14.54 -30.77 -3.43
CA LEU A 1223 15.39 -31.88 -2.99
C LEU A 1223 16.73 -31.38 -2.38
N ILE A 1224 17.34 -30.36 -2.98
CA ILE A 1224 18.57 -29.76 -2.45
C ILE A 1224 18.33 -29.09 -1.09
N VAL A 1225 17.20 -28.41 -0.92
CA VAL A 1225 16.82 -27.78 0.35
C VAL A 1225 16.55 -28.84 1.42
N LEU A 1226 15.86 -29.94 1.07
CA LEU A 1226 15.61 -31.06 1.98
C LEU A 1226 16.91 -31.76 2.41
N ASP A 1227 17.87 -31.97 1.50
CA ASP A 1227 19.20 -32.53 1.82
C ASP A 1227 19.94 -31.68 2.88
N ILE A 1228 19.84 -30.35 2.78
CA ILE A 1228 20.42 -29.42 3.77
C ILE A 1228 19.66 -29.49 5.10
N ALA A 1229 18.34 -29.64 5.05
CA ALA A 1229 17.51 -29.78 6.25
C ALA A 1229 17.78 -31.10 6.98
N GLU A 1230 18.01 -32.21 6.26
CA GLU A 1230 18.31 -33.54 6.82
C GLU A 1230 19.71 -33.66 7.41
N THR A 1231 20.65 -32.79 7.02
CA THR A 1231 22.00 -32.74 7.63
C THR A 1231 22.03 -32.01 8.97
N GLY A 1232 20.93 -31.36 9.39
CA GLY A 1232 20.72 -30.81 10.74
C GLY A 1232 19.78 -31.71 11.55
N GLU A 1233 20.19 -32.11 12.75
CA GLU A 1233 19.45 -33.09 13.58
C GLU A 1233 17.99 -32.72 13.92
N ASP A 1234 17.20 -33.79 14.14
CA ASP A 1234 15.85 -33.92 14.71
C ASP A 1234 14.64 -33.40 13.92
N LEU A 1235 14.10 -34.29 13.09
CA LEU A 1235 12.79 -34.17 12.45
C LEU A 1235 11.76 -35.09 13.12
N ALA A 1236 10.78 -34.48 13.80
CA ALA A 1236 9.62 -35.16 14.37
C ALA A 1236 8.72 -35.74 13.27
N LYS A 1237 8.26 -36.98 13.50
CA LYS A 1237 7.37 -37.76 12.61
C LYS A 1237 6.09 -37.00 12.25
N LYS A 1238 5.78 -36.90 10.96
CA LYS A 1238 4.46 -36.50 10.46
C LYS A 1238 3.42 -37.57 10.77
N SER A 1239 2.28 -37.14 11.30
CA SER A 1239 1.05 -37.93 11.34
C SER A 1239 0.29 -37.74 10.03
N ASP A 1240 0.07 -38.82 9.30
CA ASP A 1240 -0.88 -38.85 8.18
C ASP A 1240 -2.28 -38.56 8.70
N CYS A 1241 -2.94 -37.56 8.13
CA CYS A 1241 -4.34 -37.26 8.38
C CYS A 1241 -5.07 -37.31 7.04
N ASP A 1242 -5.43 -38.53 6.63
CA ASP A 1242 -6.45 -38.77 5.62
C ASP A 1242 -7.81 -38.30 6.16
N ALA A 1243 -8.14 -37.04 5.93
CA ALA A 1243 -9.46 -36.49 6.24
C ALA A 1243 -10.05 -35.90 4.96
N THR A 1244 -10.94 -36.67 4.32
CA THR A 1244 -11.76 -36.21 3.19
C THR A 1244 -12.66 -35.04 3.61
N CYS A 1245 -12.84 -34.07 2.71
CA CYS A 1245 -13.66 -32.90 2.99
C CYS A 1245 -15.15 -33.31 3.12
N PRO A 1246 -15.80 -33.09 4.28
CA PRO A 1246 -17.15 -33.58 4.55
C PRO A 1246 -18.26 -32.82 3.80
N ILE A 1247 -17.91 -31.88 2.92
CA ILE A 1247 -18.86 -31.03 2.18
C ILE A 1247 -18.83 -31.32 0.67
N CYS A 1248 -17.64 -31.48 0.07
CA CYS A 1248 -17.52 -31.80 -1.36
C CYS A 1248 -17.34 -33.29 -1.65
N LEU A 1249 -17.03 -34.12 -0.64
CA LEU A 1249 -16.59 -35.52 -0.79
C LEU A 1249 -15.40 -35.71 -1.76
N CYS A 1250 -14.72 -34.62 -2.12
CA CYS A 1250 -13.51 -34.68 -2.89
C CYS A 1250 -12.40 -35.28 -2.01
N GLU A 1251 -11.60 -36.19 -2.58
CA GLU A 1251 -10.26 -36.47 -2.04
C GLU A 1251 -9.63 -35.11 -1.78
N VAL A 1252 -9.01 -34.91 -0.61
CA VAL A 1252 -8.17 -33.74 -0.43
C VAL A 1252 -7.16 -33.88 -1.54
N GLU A 1253 -7.32 -33.10 -2.61
CA GLU A 1253 -6.25 -32.92 -3.58
C GLU A 1253 -5.07 -32.52 -2.71
N ASP A 1254 -4.11 -33.46 -2.56
CA ASP A 1254 -2.77 -33.19 -2.07
C ASP A 1254 -2.44 -31.79 -2.55
N GLY A 1255 -2.02 -30.91 -1.65
CA GLY A 1255 -1.72 -29.51 -1.97
C GLY A 1255 -0.81 -29.42 -3.19
N TYR A 1256 -1.42 -29.36 -4.36
CA TYR A 1256 -0.83 -29.28 -5.68
C TYR A 1256 -1.45 -28.07 -6.34
N TRP A 1257 -0.63 -27.03 -6.44
CA TRP A 1257 -0.72 -26.05 -7.51
C TRP A 1257 0.20 -26.47 -8.68
#